data_AF-A0A364MRL6-F1
#
_entry.id   AF-A0A364MRL6-F1
#
_cell.length_a   1.000
_cell.length_b   1.000
_cell.length_c   1.000
_cell.angle_alpha   90.00
_cell.angle_beta   90.00
_cell.angle_gamma   90.00
#
_symmetry.space_group_name_H-M   'P 1'
#
loop_
_entity.id
_entity.type
_entity.pdbx_description
1 polymer ?
#
loop_
_entity_poly.entity_id
_entity_poly.type
_entity_poly.pdbx_seq_one_letter_code
_entity_poly.pdbx_strand_id
1 'polypeptide(L)'
;MIIKLILGLSVLISSTSGYVPHHAHHGRHGRSARLYQRSEAASSVNSSSVPTPPTLLKRDNDPSSMEWIKRWAAIGDSYTAGIGAGRPLGHRITADEVAIRVPSGLDEVRDNWKCSRYDMAYPKVIEAQFGAHIEKDGGFQYLACSGDRSEQIYQQAQALKGDLDFVTFTSGGNDLCLAKMIADCIMLPYGKTSACETVIAKAQENAKTIITDNIFQILEALDEKMNEDGIVVVNSYAQFFDTQEDNCDRQSWDFFWFLPLGSSYRALTIERRHVFNQLVLDINQAIRDAVDKAAKSDKIKYKVGYADWDYWVSNEVDDRMCSPSSNGDYPDPKQPNMHFIKPDTHPWDGWQDDFERTELRKRDMNLEEILNPTRLSNSEKRQLNRIKTMMEARDRNLERTIYDSILYKSPDPRAAVKHKLDARAPSPPGCPGDGGFDMTFGMGMPDQIGRNFHPNEAGHLTIASFALSELMDLRAIVLGVDSPACAAVKDEFTCFSKTGSKFYVSGNRTNENYEGFCKEVQDKHDKNKVNWSYSKTYDEGTPEQHDYVVTLSNGVSGFDKDECVDSMKKIMNSCDTSDNPMNWKGGGRYIRGGGDYKYELNPRRSNRPWPPPKAPYGRCEGWYKGWNGRYKVEGAGFSTWDYGKYTLRPNMDSCYGLGTSFWKFEYFDNPADHDGHEWYATFSTPIWVRARCWANNKIVKAAGGWTNGCKGND
;
A
#
# COMPACT_ATOMS: atom_id res chain seq x y z
N MET A 1 -30.27 -37.66 -18.49
CA MET A 1 -29.69 -36.41 -19.03
C MET A 1 -28.25 -36.15 -18.59
N ILE A 2 -27.78 -36.64 -17.44
CA ILE A 2 -26.38 -36.47 -16.98
C ILE A 2 -25.37 -37.36 -17.75
N ILE A 3 -25.79 -38.50 -18.30
CA ILE A 3 -24.92 -39.39 -19.10
C ILE A 3 -24.57 -38.82 -20.48
N LYS A 4 -25.35 -37.87 -21.02
CA LYS A 4 -25.01 -37.18 -22.28
C LYS A 4 -24.02 -36.02 -22.10
N LEU A 5 -23.81 -35.52 -20.88
CA LEU A 5 -22.82 -34.48 -20.59
C LEU A 5 -21.40 -35.07 -20.43
N ILE A 6 -21.31 -36.33 -19.97
CA ILE A 6 -20.03 -37.02 -19.70
C ILE A 6 -19.40 -37.57 -21.00
N LEU A 7 -20.19 -37.90 -22.03
CA LEU A 7 -19.67 -38.30 -23.35
C LEU A 7 -19.18 -37.10 -24.21
N GLY A 8 -19.47 -35.86 -23.81
CA GLY A 8 -18.98 -34.65 -24.48
C GLY A 8 -17.61 -34.17 -24.00
N LEU A 9 -17.20 -34.48 -22.77
CA LEU A 9 -15.90 -34.05 -22.22
C LEU A 9 -14.73 -34.98 -22.60
N SER A 10 -15.00 -36.20 -23.05
CA SER A 10 -13.95 -37.16 -23.44
C SER A 10 -13.53 -37.08 -24.92
N VAL A 11 -14.13 -36.19 -25.72
CA VAL A 11 -13.81 -36.01 -27.16
C VAL A 11 -13.03 -34.71 -27.45
N LEU A 12 -12.84 -33.83 -26.45
CA LEU A 12 -12.03 -32.60 -26.61
C LEU A 12 -10.53 -32.80 -26.33
N ILE A 13 -10.09 -34.03 -26.05
CA ILE A 13 -8.67 -34.37 -25.83
C ILE A 13 -8.01 -34.94 -27.11
N SER A 14 -8.73 -35.05 -28.24
CA SER A 14 -8.15 -35.64 -29.45
C SER A 14 -8.83 -35.19 -30.75
N SER A 15 -8.60 -33.95 -31.19
CA SER A 15 -8.50 -33.63 -32.64
C SER A 15 -8.16 -32.16 -32.95
N THR A 16 -7.23 -32.01 -33.91
CA THR A 16 -7.09 -30.94 -34.92
C THR A 16 -6.66 -29.54 -34.44
N SER A 17 -5.45 -29.05 -34.77
CA SER A 17 -4.95 -28.68 -36.11
C SER A 17 -5.90 -27.72 -36.85
N GLY A 18 -5.35 -26.59 -37.29
CA GLY A 18 -6.08 -25.34 -37.49
C GLY A 18 -7.15 -25.31 -38.57
N TYR A 19 -8.05 -24.33 -38.46
CA TYR A 19 -8.68 -23.63 -39.57
C TYR A 19 -9.40 -22.38 -39.05
N VAL A 20 -9.12 -21.22 -39.66
CA VAL A 20 -9.80 -19.94 -39.43
C VAL A 20 -11.00 -19.87 -40.38
N PRO A 21 -12.24 -19.57 -39.92
CA PRO A 21 -13.33 -19.25 -40.82
C PRO A 21 -13.61 -17.73 -40.86
N HIS A 22 -13.46 -17.19 -42.06
CA HIS A 22 -14.16 -16.01 -42.55
C HIS A 22 -15.69 -16.20 -42.53
N HIS A 23 -16.44 -15.13 -42.25
CA HIS A 23 -17.64 -14.66 -42.99
C HIS A 23 -18.12 -13.36 -42.32
N ALA A 24 -17.96 -12.17 -42.91
CA ALA A 24 -18.70 -11.60 -44.04
C ALA A 24 -20.20 -11.39 -43.76
N HIS A 25 -20.58 -10.14 -43.48
CA HIS A 25 -21.89 -9.61 -43.87
C HIS A 25 -21.75 -8.20 -44.45
N HIS A 26 -22.33 -8.04 -45.63
CA HIS A 26 -22.35 -6.88 -46.50
C HIS A 26 -23.29 -5.76 -46.02
N GLY A 27 -22.92 -4.51 -46.34
CA GLY A 27 -23.79 -3.33 -46.37
C GLY A 27 -23.10 -2.16 -47.08
N ARG A 28 -23.42 -1.98 -48.38
CA ARG A 28 -22.83 -1.01 -49.34
C ARG A 28 -23.14 0.46 -49.03
N HIS A 29 -22.21 1.35 -49.40
CA HIS A 29 -22.34 2.61 -50.20
C HIS A 29 -21.04 3.42 -49.96
N GLY A 30 -20.30 4.01 -50.90
CA GLY A 30 -20.37 4.21 -52.33
C GLY A 30 -19.05 4.91 -52.76
N ARG A 31 -18.63 4.63 -53.99
CA ARG A 31 -17.39 5.01 -54.70
C ARG A 31 -16.97 6.49 -54.59
N SER A 32 -15.66 6.75 -54.57
CA SER A 32 -14.95 7.39 -55.71
C SER A 32 -13.43 7.30 -55.55
N ALA A 33 -12.78 6.59 -56.46
CA ALA A 33 -11.35 6.69 -56.72
C ALA A 33 -11.15 7.56 -57.98
N ARG A 34 -10.21 8.49 -57.94
CA ARG A 34 -9.66 9.13 -59.15
C ARG A 34 -8.15 8.88 -59.22
N LEU A 35 -7.79 8.26 -60.34
CA LEU A 35 -6.46 8.00 -60.87
C LEU A 35 -5.70 9.29 -61.25
N TYR A 36 -4.38 9.15 -61.38
CA TYR A 36 -3.45 9.60 -62.44
C TYR A 36 -2.11 10.02 -61.81
N GLN A 37 -1.05 9.20 -61.79
CA GLN A 37 -0.13 8.80 -62.87
C GLN A 37 0.90 9.91 -63.26
N ARG A 38 2.12 9.74 -62.71
CA ARG A 38 3.48 9.89 -63.29
C ARG A 38 3.82 11.15 -64.14
N SER A 39 4.82 11.91 -63.67
CA SER A 39 5.83 12.57 -64.53
C SER A 39 7.16 12.71 -63.79
N GLU A 40 8.24 12.25 -64.42
CA GLU A 40 9.64 12.34 -63.96
C GLU A 40 10.28 13.71 -64.24
N ALA A 41 11.24 14.04 -63.37
CA ALA A 41 12.44 14.86 -63.56
C ALA A 41 12.35 16.38 -63.80
N ALA A 42 12.82 17.17 -62.80
CA ALA A 42 13.93 18.12 -62.96
C ALA A 42 14.42 18.71 -61.62
N SER A 43 15.74 18.61 -61.41
CA SER A 43 16.64 19.54 -60.70
C SER A 43 16.39 19.95 -59.23
N SER A 44 17.17 19.30 -58.35
CA SER A 44 18.09 19.90 -57.35
C SER A 44 17.73 21.24 -56.70
N VAL A 45 17.38 21.22 -55.41
CA VAL A 45 17.90 22.17 -54.39
C VAL A 45 17.96 21.44 -53.04
N ASN A 46 19.11 21.57 -52.37
CA ASN A 46 19.44 21.13 -51.01
C ASN A 46 18.26 21.16 -50.01
N SER A 47 17.95 20.03 -49.39
CA SER A 47 17.38 20.00 -48.04
C SER A 47 18.40 19.36 -47.11
N SER A 48 19.01 20.21 -46.32
CA SER A 48 19.86 19.93 -45.16
C SER A 48 19.28 18.77 -44.35
N SER A 49 20.10 17.76 -44.09
CA SER A 49 19.86 16.74 -43.08
C SER A 49 19.57 17.43 -41.74
N VAL A 50 18.36 17.23 -41.22
CA VAL A 50 18.05 17.53 -39.82
C VAL A 50 18.99 16.65 -38.99
N PRO A 51 19.87 17.23 -38.14
CA PRO A 51 20.67 16.44 -37.24
C PRO A 51 19.73 15.71 -36.28
N THR A 52 19.84 14.39 -36.24
CA THR A 52 19.32 13.60 -35.11
C THR A 52 19.78 14.28 -33.82
N PRO A 53 18.89 14.56 -32.86
CA PRO A 53 19.34 15.12 -31.59
C PRO A 53 20.40 14.18 -31.01
N PRO A 54 21.49 14.70 -30.44
CA PRO A 54 22.47 13.86 -29.77
C PRO A 54 21.70 13.08 -28.70
N THR A 55 21.81 11.75 -28.71
CA THR A 55 21.56 10.96 -27.51
C THR A 55 22.35 11.63 -26.41
N LEU A 56 21.65 12.23 -25.44
CA LEU A 56 22.27 12.80 -24.26
C LEU A 56 22.98 11.63 -23.56
N LEU A 57 24.28 11.47 -23.82
CA LEU A 57 25.15 10.59 -23.05
C LEU A 57 24.99 11.03 -21.60
N LYS A 58 24.33 10.19 -20.79
CA LYS A 58 24.31 10.37 -19.34
C LYS A 58 25.78 10.44 -18.90
N ARG A 59 26.12 11.46 -18.10
CA ARG A 59 27.50 11.66 -17.64
C ARG A 59 27.93 10.43 -16.84
N ASP A 60 29.22 10.11 -16.82
CA ASP A 60 29.77 8.96 -16.06
C ASP A 60 29.41 8.99 -14.55
N ASN A 61 29.05 10.17 -14.03
CA ASN A 61 28.63 10.39 -12.64
C ASN A 61 27.10 10.42 -12.44
N ASP A 62 26.30 10.01 -13.44
CA ASP A 62 24.84 9.92 -13.33
C ASP A 62 24.43 8.55 -12.75
N PRO A 63 23.92 8.49 -11.50
CA PRO A 63 23.51 7.24 -10.87
C PRO A 63 22.31 6.57 -11.56
N SER A 64 21.57 7.28 -12.42
CA SER A 64 20.50 6.72 -13.25
C SER A 64 21.01 6.06 -14.54
N SER A 65 22.31 6.11 -14.81
CA SER A 65 22.94 5.38 -15.92
C SER A 65 23.14 3.92 -15.51
N MET A 66 22.62 2.99 -16.31
CA MET A 66 22.79 1.54 -16.09
C MET A 66 23.95 0.94 -16.91
N GLU A 67 24.67 1.77 -17.69
CA GLU A 67 25.71 1.29 -18.62
C GLU A 67 26.91 0.62 -17.93
N TRP A 68 27.10 0.86 -16.63
CA TRP A 68 28.15 0.23 -15.84
C TRP A 68 27.86 -1.25 -15.52
N ILE A 69 26.60 -1.68 -15.61
CA ILE A 69 26.19 -3.06 -15.38
C ILE A 69 26.53 -3.85 -16.64
N LYS A 70 27.52 -4.73 -16.58
CA LYS A 70 27.91 -5.63 -17.69
C LYS A 70 27.43 -7.04 -17.42
N ARG A 71 27.52 -7.46 -16.15
CA ARG A 71 27.18 -8.79 -15.68
C ARG A 71 26.31 -8.68 -14.44
N TRP A 72 25.16 -9.34 -14.46
CA TRP A 72 24.23 -9.29 -13.33
C TRP A 72 23.46 -10.61 -13.17
N ALA A 73 22.84 -10.79 -12.01
CA ALA A 73 22.09 -12.01 -11.72
C ALA A 73 20.81 -11.78 -10.93
N ALA A 74 19.87 -12.70 -11.10
CA ALA A 74 18.66 -12.81 -10.29
C ALA A 74 18.59 -14.20 -9.66
N ILE A 75 18.66 -14.25 -8.34
CA ILE A 75 18.49 -15.45 -7.50
C ILE A 75 17.24 -15.28 -6.66
N GLY A 76 16.81 -16.32 -5.93
CA GLY A 76 15.70 -16.20 -5.00
C GLY A 76 14.59 -17.22 -5.22
N ASP A 77 13.44 -16.91 -4.64
CA ASP A 77 12.26 -17.77 -4.61
C ASP A 77 11.27 -17.51 -5.77
N SER A 78 10.00 -17.88 -5.58
CA SER A 78 8.92 -17.73 -6.55
C SER A 78 8.59 -16.28 -6.90
N TYR A 79 8.86 -15.31 -6.04
CA TYR A 79 8.68 -13.88 -6.34
C TYR A 79 9.77 -13.38 -7.29
N THR A 80 10.96 -13.99 -7.27
CA THR A 80 11.99 -13.68 -8.27
C THR A 80 11.82 -14.50 -9.54
N ALA A 81 11.31 -15.74 -9.45
CA ALA A 81 10.94 -16.53 -10.64
C ALA A 81 9.73 -15.95 -11.39
N GLY A 82 8.82 -15.28 -10.68
CA GLY A 82 7.65 -14.60 -11.24
C GLY A 82 6.53 -15.53 -11.69
N ILE A 83 6.28 -16.58 -10.92
CA ILE A 83 5.23 -17.57 -11.22
C ILE A 83 3.88 -16.89 -11.51
N GLY A 84 3.40 -17.05 -12.74
CA GLY A 84 2.12 -16.51 -13.20
C GLY A 84 2.17 -15.10 -13.80
N ALA A 85 3.34 -14.45 -13.86
CA ALA A 85 3.53 -13.14 -14.47
C ALA A 85 3.83 -13.28 -15.96
N GLY A 86 2.84 -13.12 -16.83
CA GLY A 86 3.02 -13.32 -18.27
C GLY A 86 3.07 -14.81 -18.65
N ARG A 87 4.09 -15.20 -19.42
CA ARG A 87 4.25 -16.56 -19.96
C ARG A 87 5.44 -17.28 -19.33
N PRO A 88 5.33 -18.59 -19.06
CA PRO A 88 6.44 -19.37 -18.55
C PRO A 88 7.58 -19.43 -19.57
N LEU A 89 8.80 -19.31 -19.09
CA LEU A 89 10.04 -19.52 -19.81
C LEU A 89 10.31 -21.03 -19.92
N GLY A 90 10.77 -21.46 -21.09
CA GLY A 90 11.03 -22.86 -21.39
C GLY A 90 9.78 -23.68 -21.69
N HIS A 91 9.95 -25.00 -21.78
CA HIS A 91 8.88 -25.91 -22.17
C HIS A 91 8.92 -27.21 -21.35
N ARG A 92 7.75 -27.80 -21.07
CA ARG A 92 7.58 -29.05 -20.29
C ARG A 92 8.40 -30.26 -20.74
N ILE A 93 8.91 -30.23 -21.97
CA ILE A 93 9.48 -31.39 -22.67
C ILE A 93 10.92 -31.12 -23.13
N THR A 94 11.38 -29.87 -23.11
CA THR A 94 12.75 -29.51 -23.51
C THR A 94 13.43 -28.81 -22.33
N ALA A 95 14.55 -29.36 -21.87
CA ALA A 95 15.37 -28.68 -20.88
C ALA A 95 16.07 -27.48 -21.56
N ASP A 96 15.89 -26.29 -20.99
CA ASP A 96 16.63 -25.09 -21.39
C ASP A 96 18.06 -25.10 -20.83
N GLU A 97 18.93 -24.23 -21.37
CA GLU A 97 20.39 -24.21 -21.13
C GLU A 97 20.82 -23.81 -19.70
N VAL A 98 19.91 -23.40 -18.81
CA VAL A 98 20.25 -22.95 -17.46
C VAL A 98 20.29 -24.13 -16.48
N ALA A 99 21.19 -25.08 -16.71
CA ALA A 99 21.42 -26.20 -15.80
C ALA A 99 22.24 -25.73 -14.58
N ILE A 100 21.57 -25.42 -13.46
CA ILE A 100 22.25 -25.24 -12.17
C ILE A 100 22.67 -26.64 -11.69
N ARG A 101 23.96 -26.83 -11.36
CA ARG A 101 24.42 -28.03 -10.65
C ARG A 101 24.55 -27.70 -9.18
N VAL A 102 23.65 -28.26 -8.37
CA VAL A 102 23.71 -28.14 -6.90
C VAL A 102 24.79 -29.08 -6.32
N PRO A 103 25.54 -28.69 -5.27
CA PRO A 103 26.64 -29.49 -4.72
C PRO A 103 26.23 -30.80 -4.00
N SER A 104 24.94 -31.18 -4.01
CA SER A 104 24.37 -32.25 -3.19
C SER A 104 24.71 -33.68 -3.64
N GLY A 105 25.66 -33.86 -4.56
CA GLY A 105 26.10 -35.18 -5.04
C GLY A 105 25.11 -35.89 -5.97
N LEU A 106 23.97 -35.28 -6.26
CA LEU A 106 23.05 -35.64 -7.34
C LEU A 106 22.85 -34.39 -8.20
N ASP A 107 23.33 -34.44 -9.45
CA ASP A 107 23.19 -33.33 -10.41
C ASP A 107 21.70 -33.10 -10.75
N GLU A 108 20.99 -32.30 -9.95
CA GLU A 108 19.63 -31.90 -10.28
C GLU A 108 19.65 -30.74 -11.28
N VAL A 109 19.33 -31.02 -12.54
CA VAL A 109 19.18 -30.00 -13.59
C VAL A 109 17.85 -29.25 -13.39
N ARG A 110 17.96 -27.99 -12.96
CA ARG A 110 16.84 -27.06 -12.71
C ARG A 110 16.66 -26.07 -13.86
N ASP A 111 15.90 -26.47 -14.89
CA ASP A 111 15.58 -25.64 -16.05
C ASP A 111 14.51 -24.55 -15.76
N ASN A 112 14.30 -23.64 -16.72
CA ASN A 112 13.34 -22.53 -16.59
C ASN A 112 11.91 -22.98 -16.29
N TRP A 113 11.47 -24.08 -16.92
CA TRP A 113 10.12 -24.59 -16.76
C TRP A 113 9.92 -25.18 -15.36
N LYS A 114 10.85 -26.03 -14.89
CA LYS A 114 10.80 -26.62 -13.54
C LYS A 114 10.88 -25.58 -12.44
N CYS A 115 11.56 -24.47 -12.69
CA CYS A 115 11.67 -23.36 -11.76
C CYS A 115 10.52 -22.37 -11.81
N SER A 116 9.54 -22.58 -12.69
CA SER A 116 8.42 -21.66 -12.91
C SER A 116 8.89 -20.22 -13.13
N ARG A 117 9.90 -20.04 -14.00
CA ARG A 117 10.40 -18.70 -14.38
C ARG A 117 9.51 -18.12 -15.48
N TYR A 118 9.16 -16.84 -15.41
CA TYR A 118 8.26 -16.21 -16.39
C TYR A 118 8.86 -14.97 -17.06
N ASP A 119 8.35 -14.62 -18.24
CA ASP A 119 8.84 -13.53 -19.10
C ASP A 119 8.47 -12.11 -18.60
N MET A 120 7.49 -11.98 -17.70
CA MET A 120 7.14 -10.71 -17.04
C MET A 120 7.51 -10.69 -15.55
N ALA A 121 8.36 -11.61 -15.10
CA ALA A 121 8.96 -11.54 -13.78
C ALA A 121 9.79 -10.25 -13.63
N TYR A 122 9.90 -9.71 -12.41
CA TYR A 122 10.59 -8.43 -12.19
C TYR A 122 12.04 -8.40 -12.71
N PRO A 123 12.83 -9.51 -12.68
CA PRO A 123 14.15 -9.52 -13.32
C PRO A 123 14.06 -9.32 -14.83
N LYS A 124 13.06 -9.91 -15.51
CA LYS A 124 12.86 -9.73 -16.95
C LYS A 124 12.42 -8.31 -17.30
N VAL A 125 11.64 -7.68 -16.43
CA VAL A 125 11.29 -6.25 -16.55
C VAL A 125 12.53 -5.37 -16.42
N ILE A 126 13.41 -5.66 -15.46
CA ILE A 126 14.71 -4.98 -15.28
C ILE A 126 15.62 -5.21 -16.48
N GLU A 127 15.71 -6.45 -16.98
CA GLU A 127 16.53 -6.81 -18.13
C GLU A 127 16.15 -5.99 -19.36
N ALA A 128 14.85 -5.72 -19.56
CA ALA A 128 14.38 -4.88 -20.66
C ALA A 128 14.82 -3.40 -20.54
N GLN A 129 15.19 -2.94 -19.34
CA GLN A 129 15.78 -1.61 -19.12
C GLN A 129 17.30 -1.61 -19.35
N PHE A 130 17.94 -2.78 -19.25
CA PHE A 130 19.36 -2.91 -19.51
C PHE A 130 19.60 -3.04 -21.02
N GLY A 131 20.39 -2.09 -21.55
CA GLY A 131 20.60 -1.95 -22.98
C GLY A 131 21.57 -2.98 -23.56
N ALA A 132 22.02 -2.73 -24.79
CA ALA A 132 22.98 -3.59 -25.51
C ALA A 132 24.39 -3.67 -24.86
N HIS A 133 24.59 -3.06 -23.69
CA HIS A 133 25.85 -3.06 -22.95
C HIS A 133 26.03 -4.28 -22.04
N ILE A 134 24.99 -5.08 -21.82
CA ILE A 134 25.10 -6.37 -21.15
C ILE A 134 25.92 -7.34 -22.01
N GLU A 135 26.82 -8.08 -21.37
CA GLU A 135 27.67 -9.05 -22.06
C GLU A 135 26.83 -10.15 -22.71
N LYS A 136 27.14 -10.47 -23.98
CA LYS A 136 26.40 -11.48 -24.76
C LYS A 136 26.52 -12.88 -24.14
N ASP A 137 27.67 -13.20 -23.56
CA ASP A 137 28.00 -14.52 -23.03
C ASP A 137 28.03 -14.51 -21.50
N GLY A 138 26.84 -14.67 -20.90
CA GLY A 138 26.68 -14.75 -19.44
C GLY A 138 26.57 -13.40 -18.74
N GLY A 139 26.16 -12.35 -19.45
CA GLY A 139 25.87 -11.04 -18.86
C GLY A 139 24.60 -11.02 -18.00
N PHE A 140 23.64 -11.93 -18.21
CA PHE A 140 22.51 -12.15 -17.29
C PHE A 140 22.45 -13.61 -16.84
N GLN A 141 22.38 -13.83 -15.52
CA GLN A 141 22.23 -15.14 -14.90
C GLN A 141 20.91 -15.21 -14.11
N TYR A 142 19.99 -16.06 -14.54
CA TYR A 142 18.68 -16.18 -13.90
C TYR A 142 18.50 -17.55 -13.22
N LEU A 143 18.79 -17.61 -11.92
CA LEU A 143 18.84 -18.87 -11.14
C LEU A 143 17.65 -19.04 -10.19
N ALA A 144 16.85 -17.99 -9.96
CA ALA A 144 15.68 -18.04 -9.08
C ALA A 144 14.76 -19.23 -9.38
N CYS A 145 14.14 -19.78 -8.35
CA CYS A 145 13.32 -20.97 -8.49
C CYS A 145 12.16 -21.00 -7.51
N SER A 146 10.97 -21.31 -8.02
CA SER A 146 9.79 -21.46 -7.19
C SER A 146 9.97 -22.57 -6.15
N GLY A 147 9.58 -22.27 -4.90
CA GLY A 147 9.69 -23.18 -3.76
C GLY A 147 11.04 -23.15 -3.02
N ASP A 148 12.04 -22.40 -3.50
CA ASP A 148 13.33 -22.31 -2.82
C ASP A 148 13.24 -21.57 -1.50
N ARG A 149 13.90 -22.14 -0.48
CA ARG A 149 14.13 -21.52 0.82
C ARG A 149 15.53 -20.93 0.84
N SER A 150 15.87 -20.26 1.92
CA SER A 150 17.16 -19.58 2.05
C SER A 150 18.36 -20.52 1.86
N GLU A 151 18.25 -21.81 2.24
CA GLU A 151 19.27 -22.83 1.97
C GLU A 151 19.52 -23.04 0.46
N GLN A 152 18.47 -23.20 -0.33
CA GLN A 152 18.60 -23.36 -1.78
C GLN A 152 19.05 -22.06 -2.44
N ILE A 153 18.61 -20.90 -1.94
CA ILE A 153 19.03 -19.59 -2.47
C ILE A 153 20.52 -19.35 -2.19
N TYR A 154 21.03 -19.79 -1.04
CA TYR A 154 22.47 -19.82 -0.75
C TYR A 154 23.22 -20.67 -1.78
N GLN A 155 22.70 -21.84 -2.15
CA GLN A 155 23.29 -22.66 -3.21
C GLN A 155 23.21 -21.97 -4.59
N GLN A 156 22.13 -21.24 -4.89
CA GLN A 156 22.05 -20.41 -6.09
C GLN A 156 23.17 -19.35 -6.10
N ALA A 157 23.39 -18.65 -4.98
CA ALA A 157 24.46 -17.65 -4.84
C ALA A 157 25.85 -18.26 -5.09
N GLN A 158 26.12 -19.45 -4.52
CA GLN A 158 27.39 -20.16 -4.75
C GLN A 158 27.58 -20.58 -6.20
N ALA A 159 26.50 -20.96 -6.88
CA ALA A 159 26.51 -21.42 -8.27
C ALA A 159 26.67 -20.28 -9.30
N LEU A 160 26.53 -19.01 -8.89
CA LEU A 160 26.73 -17.87 -9.77
C LEU A 160 28.17 -17.83 -10.31
N LYS A 161 28.29 -17.48 -11.59
CA LYS A 161 29.56 -17.01 -12.18
C LYS A 161 29.81 -15.60 -11.64
N GLY A 162 31.05 -15.33 -11.22
CA GLY A 162 31.44 -14.06 -10.61
C GLY A 162 31.57 -12.90 -11.59
N ASP A 163 32.30 -11.88 -11.12
CA ASP A 163 32.48 -10.57 -11.77
C ASP A 163 31.15 -9.82 -11.95
N LEU A 164 30.26 -9.94 -10.96
CA LEU A 164 28.91 -9.37 -11.00
C LEU A 164 28.88 -7.92 -10.55
N ASP A 165 28.22 -7.08 -11.35
CA ASP A 165 27.96 -5.67 -11.07
C ASP A 165 26.65 -5.48 -10.30
N PHE A 166 25.66 -6.34 -10.55
CA PHE A 166 24.34 -6.23 -9.95
C PHE A 166 23.74 -7.60 -9.60
N VAL A 167 23.16 -7.75 -8.41
CA VAL A 167 22.33 -8.91 -8.04
C VAL A 167 21.04 -8.44 -7.39
N THR A 168 19.93 -9.08 -7.71
CA THR A 168 18.66 -8.83 -7.04
C THR A 168 17.93 -10.12 -6.71
N PHE A 169 17.25 -10.15 -5.56
CA PHE A 169 16.53 -11.35 -5.12
C PHE A 169 15.44 -11.08 -4.08
N THR A 170 14.58 -12.08 -3.91
CA THR A 170 13.65 -12.28 -2.79
C THR A 170 14.01 -13.56 -2.06
N SER A 171 13.94 -13.57 -0.73
CA SER A 171 14.23 -14.74 0.10
C SER A 171 13.48 -14.67 1.43
N GLY A 172 13.19 -15.85 2.00
CA GLY A 172 12.63 -15.99 3.35
C GLY A 172 11.15 -16.36 3.39
N GLY A 173 10.35 -16.06 2.35
CA GLY A 173 8.92 -16.39 2.35
C GLY A 173 8.64 -17.89 2.53
N ASN A 174 9.42 -18.74 1.87
CA ASN A 174 9.32 -20.19 2.01
C ASN A 174 9.90 -20.72 3.34
N ASP A 175 10.81 -19.98 3.97
CA ASP A 175 11.35 -20.30 5.31
C ASP A 175 10.30 -20.07 6.42
N LEU A 176 9.30 -19.21 6.18
CA LEU A 176 8.13 -19.04 7.05
C LEU A 176 7.03 -20.09 6.85
N CYS A 177 7.26 -21.07 5.96
CA CYS A 177 6.24 -22.04 5.57
C CYS A 177 4.98 -21.37 4.98
N LEU A 178 5.12 -20.19 4.36
CA LEU A 178 4.02 -19.35 3.88
C LEU A 178 3.10 -20.09 2.90
N ALA A 179 3.67 -20.86 1.97
CA ALA A 179 2.89 -21.67 1.03
C ALA A 179 2.00 -22.71 1.74
N LYS A 180 2.51 -23.32 2.83
CA LYS A 180 1.74 -24.26 3.66
C LYS A 180 0.66 -23.54 4.45
N MET A 181 0.98 -22.37 4.97
CA MET A 181 0.02 -21.52 5.68
C MET A 181 -1.12 -21.09 4.75
N ILE A 182 -0.84 -20.62 3.54
CA ILE A 182 -1.86 -20.24 2.55
C ILE A 182 -2.70 -21.47 2.17
N ALA A 183 -2.06 -22.61 1.91
CA ALA A 183 -2.78 -23.84 1.59
C ALA A 183 -3.70 -24.30 2.74
N ASP A 184 -3.24 -24.25 3.99
CA ASP A 184 -3.93 -24.86 5.14
C ASP A 184 -4.89 -23.92 5.85
N CYS A 185 -4.53 -22.65 5.95
CA CYS A 185 -5.30 -21.65 6.67
C CYS A 185 -6.31 -20.92 5.78
N ILE A 186 -6.08 -20.87 4.47
CA ILE A 186 -6.87 -20.07 3.53
C ILE A 186 -7.57 -20.97 2.50
N MET A 187 -6.82 -21.80 1.76
CA MET A 187 -7.37 -22.55 0.63
C MET A 187 -8.03 -23.89 0.99
N LEU A 188 -7.64 -24.54 2.09
CA LEU A 188 -8.12 -25.87 2.50
C LEU A 188 -8.60 -25.89 3.97
N PRO A 189 -9.68 -25.17 4.32
CA PRO A 189 -10.12 -24.94 5.70
C PRO A 189 -10.68 -26.17 6.45
N TYR A 190 -10.73 -27.34 5.81
CA TYR A 190 -11.34 -28.57 6.32
C TYR A 190 -10.53 -29.29 7.43
N GLY A 191 -9.35 -28.79 7.81
CA GLY A 191 -8.52 -29.35 8.91
C GLY A 191 -8.87 -28.79 10.30
N LYS A 192 -8.45 -29.48 11.38
CA LYS A 192 -8.61 -29.01 12.76
C LYS A 192 -8.00 -27.60 12.96
N THR A 193 -8.66 -26.76 13.77
CA THR A 193 -8.22 -25.39 14.14
C THR A 193 -6.77 -25.31 14.63
N SER A 194 -6.28 -26.35 15.32
CA SER A 194 -4.91 -26.41 15.86
C SER A 194 -3.80 -26.38 14.80
N ALA A 195 -4.02 -26.91 13.60
CA ALA A 195 -2.99 -26.97 12.56
C ALA A 195 -2.63 -25.58 12.00
N CYS A 196 -3.63 -24.71 11.79
CA CYS A 196 -3.39 -23.36 11.30
C CYS A 196 -2.67 -22.50 12.34
N GLU A 197 -3.11 -22.53 13.60
CA GLU A 197 -2.47 -21.77 14.69
C GLU A 197 -1.02 -22.23 14.91
N THR A 198 -0.74 -23.52 14.77
CA THR A 198 0.62 -24.05 14.91
C THR A 198 1.54 -23.58 13.78
N VAL A 199 1.03 -23.53 12.54
CA VAL A 199 1.81 -23.02 11.38
C VAL A 199 2.06 -21.51 11.52
N ILE A 200 1.08 -20.73 11.98
CA ILE A 200 1.24 -19.29 12.24
C ILE A 200 2.28 -19.05 13.34
N ALA A 201 2.19 -19.77 14.46
CA ALA A 201 3.15 -19.65 15.55
C ALA A 201 4.58 -19.99 15.09
N LYS A 202 4.72 -21.02 14.25
CA LYS A 202 6.02 -21.40 13.67
C LYS A 202 6.55 -20.35 12.70
N ALA A 203 5.69 -19.75 11.88
CA ALA A 203 6.07 -18.65 11.00
C ALA A 203 6.57 -17.43 11.81
N GLN A 204 5.86 -17.05 12.88
CA GLN A 204 6.29 -15.96 13.77
C GLN A 204 7.62 -16.25 14.47
N GLU A 205 7.85 -17.50 14.89
CA GLU A 205 9.12 -17.93 15.46
C GLU A 205 10.26 -17.83 14.43
N ASN A 206 10.07 -18.40 13.23
CA ASN A 206 11.08 -18.40 12.18
C ASN A 206 11.44 -16.98 11.73
N ALA A 207 10.45 -16.09 11.58
CA ALA A 207 10.68 -14.68 11.24
C ALA A 207 11.66 -14.01 12.22
N LYS A 208 11.56 -14.33 13.51
CA LYS A 208 12.39 -13.76 14.57
C LYS A 208 13.74 -14.44 14.75
N THR A 209 13.89 -15.70 14.34
CA THR A 209 15.01 -16.55 14.77
C THR A 209 15.96 -16.96 13.66
N ILE A 210 15.48 -17.16 12.43
CA ILE A 210 16.30 -17.74 11.35
C ILE A 210 16.47 -16.82 10.15
N ILE A 211 15.48 -15.97 9.83
CA ILE A 211 15.48 -15.21 8.56
C ILE A 211 16.68 -14.27 8.47
N THR A 212 16.94 -13.50 9.52
CA THR A 212 18.03 -12.51 9.51
C THR A 212 19.39 -13.16 9.26
N ASP A 213 19.71 -14.25 9.95
CA ASP A 213 20.99 -14.93 9.79
C ASP A 213 21.10 -15.71 8.48
N ASN A 214 20.00 -16.32 8.02
CA ASN A 214 19.98 -17.03 6.74
C ASN A 214 20.19 -16.08 5.55
N ILE A 215 19.54 -14.91 5.54
CA ILE A 215 19.73 -13.90 4.49
C ILE A 215 21.13 -13.31 4.55
N PHE A 216 21.64 -13.04 5.76
CA PHE A 216 23.01 -12.56 5.92
C PHE A 216 24.05 -13.54 5.33
N GLN A 217 23.86 -14.85 5.49
CA GLN A 217 24.74 -15.86 4.87
C GLN A 217 24.65 -15.91 3.34
N ILE A 218 23.46 -15.67 2.76
CA ILE A 218 23.31 -15.52 1.31
C ILE A 218 24.12 -14.31 0.83
N LEU A 219 24.02 -13.18 1.54
CA LEU A 219 24.77 -11.97 1.23
C LEU A 219 26.30 -12.20 1.38
N GLU A 220 26.75 -12.91 2.41
CA GLU A 220 28.16 -13.31 2.54
C GLU A 220 28.62 -14.19 1.36
N ALA A 221 27.80 -15.16 0.91
CA ALA A 221 28.13 -16.03 -0.21
C ALA A 221 28.25 -15.29 -1.55
N LEU A 222 27.58 -14.14 -1.69
CA LEU A 222 27.68 -13.29 -2.88
C LEU A 222 28.99 -12.50 -2.92
N ASP A 223 29.71 -12.31 -1.81
CA ASP A 223 30.90 -11.45 -1.77
C ASP A 223 32.00 -11.90 -2.75
N GLU A 224 32.23 -13.21 -2.84
CA GLU A 224 33.20 -13.78 -3.79
C GLU A 224 32.78 -13.59 -5.26
N LYS A 225 31.50 -13.32 -5.52
CA LYS A 225 30.93 -13.21 -6.87
C LYS A 225 30.79 -11.77 -7.35
N MET A 226 30.64 -10.83 -6.41
CA MET A 226 30.43 -9.41 -6.72
C MET A 226 31.74 -8.68 -6.99
N ASN A 227 31.67 -7.60 -7.76
CA ASN A 227 32.70 -6.58 -7.87
C ASN A 227 32.67 -5.65 -6.64
N GLU A 228 33.76 -4.92 -6.37
CA GLU A 228 33.85 -3.98 -5.24
C GLU A 228 32.82 -2.84 -5.34
N ASP A 229 32.65 -2.29 -6.54
CA ASP A 229 31.62 -1.29 -6.84
C ASP A 229 30.25 -1.93 -7.19
N GLY A 230 30.11 -3.24 -6.99
CA GLY A 230 28.90 -3.99 -7.27
C GLY A 230 27.77 -3.64 -6.30
N ILE A 231 26.53 -3.90 -6.72
CA ILE A 231 25.32 -3.57 -5.97
C ILE A 231 24.42 -4.79 -5.82
N VAL A 232 23.90 -5.03 -4.62
CA VAL A 232 22.92 -6.07 -4.34
C VAL A 232 21.65 -5.44 -3.77
N VAL A 233 20.50 -5.74 -4.37
CA VAL A 233 19.19 -5.24 -3.92
C VAL A 233 18.30 -6.39 -3.50
N VAL A 234 17.93 -6.41 -2.22
CA VAL A 234 16.99 -7.39 -1.66
C VAL A 234 15.59 -6.79 -1.63
N ASN A 235 14.64 -7.42 -2.31
CA ASN A 235 13.27 -6.92 -2.39
C ASN A 235 12.41 -7.42 -1.21
N SER A 236 11.51 -6.56 -0.74
CA SER A 236 10.51 -6.91 0.28
C SER A 236 9.38 -7.77 -0.27
N TYR A 237 8.49 -8.24 0.62
CA TYR A 237 7.17 -8.76 0.27
C TYR A 237 6.10 -7.72 0.61
N ALA A 238 4.93 -7.74 -0.03
CA ALA A 238 3.84 -6.81 0.28
C ALA A 238 2.65 -7.50 0.98
N GLN A 239 1.95 -6.75 1.82
CA GLN A 239 0.78 -7.22 2.56
C GLN A 239 -0.33 -7.62 1.61
N PHE A 240 -0.90 -8.82 1.82
CA PHE A 240 -1.89 -9.38 0.89
C PHE A 240 -3.28 -8.77 1.03
N PHE A 241 -3.67 -8.38 2.24
CA PHE A 241 -5.08 -8.13 2.55
C PHE A 241 -5.34 -6.70 3.01
N ASP A 242 -6.41 -6.09 2.51
CA ASP A 242 -7.00 -4.93 3.14
C ASP A 242 -7.67 -5.32 4.47
N THR A 243 -7.53 -4.48 5.50
CA THR A 243 -8.06 -4.75 6.85
C THR A 243 -9.05 -3.68 7.33
N GLN A 244 -9.56 -2.81 6.45
CA GLN A 244 -10.42 -1.70 6.84
C GLN A 244 -11.89 -2.12 7.00
N GLU A 245 -12.38 -2.97 6.09
CA GLU A 245 -13.79 -3.38 6.04
C GLU A 245 -13.98 -4.90 5.99
N ASP A 246 -15.19 -5.37 6.33
CA ASP A 246 -15.58 -6.79 6.44
C ASP A 246 -15.89 -7.45 5.07
N ASN A 247 -15.54 -6.80 3.96
CA ASN A 247 -15.85 -7.25 2.60
C ASN A 247 -15.46 -8.73 2.34
N CYS A 248 -14.27 -9.13 2.81
CA CYS A 248 -13.79 -10.51 2.67
C CYS A 248 -14.40 -11.52 3.64
N ASP A 249 -15.15 -11.07 4.64
CA ASP A 249 -15.80 -11.96 5.60
C ASP A 249 -16.90 -12.78 4.91
N ARG A 250 -17.38 -12.29 3.74
CA ARG A 250 -18.42 -12.88 2.90
C ARG A 250 -17.91 -13.43 1.56
N GLN A 251 -16.61 -13.69 1.44
CA GLN A 251 -16.00 -14.23 0.23
C GLN A 251 -15.57 -15.69 0.44
N SER A 252 -15.69 -16.51 -0.61
CA SER A 252 -15.26 -17.91 -0.57
C SER A 252 -13.85 -18.06 -1.13
N TRP A 253 -12.89 -18.30 -0.25
CA TRP A 253 -11.48 -18.53 -0.60
C TRP A 253 -11.13 -20.02 -0.73
N ASP A 254 -12.11 -20.91 -0.61
CA ASP A 254 -11.94 -22.37 -0.69
C ASP A 254 -11.70 -22.83 -2.12
N PHE A 255 -10.61 -23.58 -2.32
CA PHE A 255 -10.26 -24.16 -3.61
C PHE A 255 -11.25 -25.24 -4.08
N PHE A 256 -11.94 -25.93 -3.16
CA PHE A 256 -12.88 -27.02 -3.45
C PHE A 256 -14.36 -26.62 -3.41
N TRP A 257 -14.68 -25.34 -3.60
CA TRP A 257 -16.06 -24.81 -3.55
C TRP A 257 -17.06 -25.55 -4.48
N PHE A 258 -16.57 -26.23 -5.52
CA PHE A 258 -17.36 -27.02 -6.48
C PHE A 258 -17.63 -28.48 -6.04
N LEU A 259 -17.03 -28.97 -4.95
CA LEU A 259 -17.29 -30.30 -4.41
C LEU A 259 -18.42 -30.25 -3.37
N PRO A 260 -19.36 -31.23 -3.34
CA PRO A 260 -20.47 -31.27 -2.37
C PRO A 260 -19.99 -31.83 -1.02
N LEU A 261 -18.78 -31.45 -0.61
CA LEU A 261 -18.27 -31.60 0.75
C LEU A 261 -18.83 -30.40 1.50
N GLY A 262 -19.68 -30.60 2.49
CA GLY A 262 -20.33 -29.50 3.22
C GLY A 262 -19.34 -28.35 3.48
N SER A 263 -19.67 -27.17 2.96
CA SER A 263 -18.81 -26.00 2.85
C SER A 263 -18.29 -25.55 4.22
N SER A 264 -17.14 -26.07 4.67
CA SER A 264 -16.48 -25.55 5.86
C SER A 264 -15.63 -24.35 5.48
N TYR A 265 -16.26 -23.26 5.01
CA TYR A 265 -15.56 -22.01 4.74
C TYR A 265 -15.07 -21.41 6.08
N ARG A 266 -13.82 -20.99 6.12
CA ARG A 266 -13.34 -20.09 7.17
C ARG A 266 -13.16 -18.71 6.59
N ALA A 267 -13.95 -17.76 7.07
CA ALA A 267 -13.87 -16.37 6.65
C ALA A 267 -12.46 -15.81 6.88
N LEU A 268 -12.00 -14.99 5.94
CA LEU A 268 -10.84 -14.12 6.13
C LEU A 268 -11.31 -12.86 6.88
N THR A 269 -11.67 -13.05 8.15
CA THR A 269 -12.08 -11.95 9.03
C THR A 269 -10.99 -10.88 9.10
N ILE A 270 -11.36 -9.65 9.44
CA ILE A 270 -10.40 -8.55 9.65
C ILE A 270 -9.26 -8.99 10.59
N GLU A 271 -9.57 -9.66 11.70
CA GLU A 271 -8.57 -10.18 12.65
C GLU A 271 -7.58 -11.15 11.99
N ARG A 272 -8.06 -12.12 11.20
CA ARG A 272 -7.18 -13.08 10.50
C ARG A 272 -6.33 -12.38 9.44
N ARG A 273 -6.89 -11.38 8.74
CA ARG A 273 -6.15 -10.56 7.77
C ARG A 273 -5.04 -9.77 8.46
N HIS A 274 -5.27 -9.23 9.66
CA HIS A 274 -4.22 -8.62 10.47
C HIS A 274 -3.11 -9.60 10.82
N VAL A 275 -3.43 -10.84 11.21
CA VAL A 275 -2.42 -11.86 11.53
C VAL A 275 -1.54 -12.17 10.31
N PHE A 276 -2.13 -12.34 9.12
CA PHE A 276 -1.35 -12.59 7.90
C PHE A 276 -0.49 -11.40 7.49
N ASN A 277 -1.04 -10.19 7.57
CA ASN A 277 -0.28 -8.99 7.27
C ASN A 277 0.86 -8.77 8.27
N GLN A 278 0.66 -9.09 9.54
CA GLN A 278 1.72 -9.00 10.55
C GLN A 278 2.89 -9.93 10.24
N LEU A 279 2.64 -11.12 9.68
CA LEU A 279 3.72 -12.02 9.24
C LEU A 279 4.57 -11.41 8.11
N VAL A 280 3.94 -10.66 7.19
CA VAL A 280 4.65 -9.94 6.13
C VAL A 280 5.50 -8.81 6.71
N LEU A 281 4.96 -8.06 7.66
CA LEU A 281 5.72 -7.01 8.36
C LEU A 281 6.91 -7.59 9.14
N ASP A 282 6.70 -8.71 9.83
CA ASP A 282 7.74 -9.37 10.62
C ASP A 282 8.89 -9.89 9.75
N ILE A 283 8.60 -10.48 8.58
CA ILE A 283 9.65 -10.93 7.65
C ILE A 283 10.37 -9.75 7.00
N ASN A 284 9.65 -8.71 6.58
CA ASN A 284 10.23 -7.52 5.99
C ASN A 284 11.20 -6.84 6.95
N GLN A 285 10.85 -6.77 8.24
CA GLN A 285 11.76 -6.29 9.28
C GLN A 285 13.02 -7.17 9.38
N ALA A 286 12.86 -8.50 9.39
CA ALA A 286 13.99 -9.42 9.48
C ALA A 286 14.93 -9.35 8.25
N ILE A 287 14.37 -9.15 7.04
CA ILE A 287 15.12 -8.92 5.80
C ILE A 287 15.91 -7.61 5.91
N ARG A 288 15.24 -6.52 6.34
CA ARG A 288 15.87 -5.21 6.51
C ARG A 288 17.01 -5.27 7.52
N ASP A 289 16.81 -5.96 8.65
CA ASP A 289 17.85 -6.16 9.65
C ASP A 289 19.06 -6.94 9.09
N ALA A 290 18.83 -7.91 8.20
CA ALA A 290 19.91 -8.66 7.54
C ALA A 290 20.70 -7.79 6.56
N VAL A 291 20.00 -6.96 5.78
CA VAL A 291 20.61 -5.99 4.86
C VAL A 291 21.41 -4.95 5.64
N ASP A 292 20.86 -4.40 6.72
CA ASP A 292 21.55 -3.42 7.58
C ASP A 292 22.80 -4.03 8.23
N LYS A 293 22.73 -5.30 8.63
CA LYS A 293 23.87 -6.06 9.17
C LYS A 293 24.94 -6.26 8.09
N ALA A 294 24.54 -6.59 6.87
CA ALA A 294 25.43 -6.77 5.73
C ALA A 294 26.12 -5.46 5.30
N ALA A 295 25.36 -4.37 5.21
CA ALA A 295 25.87 -3.04 4.83
C ALA A 295 26.92 -2.49 5.83
N LYS A 296 26.91 -2.95 7.09
CA LYS A 296 27.86 -2.59 8.14
C LYS A 296 29.01 -3.59 8.30
N SER A 297 29.02 -4.69 7.53
CA SER A 297 29.99 -5.77 7.71
C SER A 297 31.27 -5.52 6.90
N ASP A 298 32.43 -5.63 7.55
CA ASP A 298 33.73 -5.59 6.86
C ASP A 298 33.98 -6.81 5.94
N LYS A 299 33.11 -7.82 5.99
CA LYS A 299 33.19 -9.02 5.14
C LYS A 299 32.57 -8.84 3.76
N ILE A 300 31.79 -7.78 3.56
CA ILE A 300 31.04 -7.54 2.32
C ILE A 300 31.63 -6.30 1.66
N LYS A 301 32.25 -6.48 0.49
CA LYS A 301 32.91 -5.39 -0.24
C LYS A 301 31.96 -4.54 -1.08
N TYR A 302 30.87 -5.14 -1.54
CA TYR A 302 29.87 -4.52 -2.41
C TYR A 302 28.84 -3.68 -1.61
N LYS A 303 28.02 -2.88 -2.29
CA LYS A 303 26.90 -2.15 -1.65
C LYS A 303 25.63 -2.98 -1.67
N VAL A 304 24.92 -3.02 -0.54
CA VAL A 304 23.66 -3.74 -0.40
C VAL A 304 22.56 -2.83 0.11
N GLY A 305 21.34 -3.02 -0.39
CA GLY A 305 20.17 -2.26 0.04
C GLY A 305 18.88 -3.05 -0.03
N TYR A 306 17.83 -2.43 0.51
CA TYR A 306 16.52 -3.03 0.74
C TYR A 306 15.45 -2.24 0.00
N ALA A 307 14.80 -2.88 -0.97
CA ALA A 307 13.76 -2.25 -1.77
C ALA A 307 12.37 -2.58 -1.18
N ASP A 308 11.73 -1.57 -0.56
CA ASP A 308 10.43 -1.73 0.07
C ASP A 308 9.27 -1.26 -0.81
N TRP A 309 8.56 -2.20 -1.41
CA TRP A 309 7.38 -1.90 -2.23
C TRP A 309 6.05 -2.12 -1.47
N ASP A 310 6.08 -2.56 -0.21
CA ASP A 310 4.86 -2.83 0.58
C ASP A 310 4.08 -1.55 0.86
N TYR A 311 4.78 -0.46 1.18
CA TYR A 311 4.14 0.83 1.46
C TYR A 311 3.26 1.30 0.30
N TRP A 312 3.74 1.16 -0.93
CA TRP A 312 2.97 1.49 -2.12
C TRP A 312 1.67 0.68 -2.17
N VAL A 313 1.79 -0.64 -2.11
CA VAL A 313 0.64 -1.57 -2.16
C VAL A 313 -0.34 -1.38 -1.01
N SER A 314 0.15 -1.03 0.17
CA SER A 314 -0.66 -0.96 1.39
C SER A 314 -1.33 0.39 1.60
N ASN A 315 -0.78 1.48 1.06
CA ASN A 315 -1.18 2.85 1.43
C ASN A 315 -1.50 3.77 0.25
N GLU A 316 -0.85 3.59 -0.91
CA GLU A 316 -0.96 4.55 -2.03
C GLU A 316 -2.02 4.15 -3.05
N VAL A 317 -2.28 2.86 -3.16
CA VAL A 317 -3.05 2.26 -4.25
C VAL A 317 -3.92 1.12 -3.74
N ASP A 318 -5.06 0.93 -4.40
CA ASP A 318 -6.07 -0.06 -4.01
C ASP A 318 -5.73 -1.48 -4.50
N ASP A 319 -4.62 -2.04 -4.00
CA ASP A 319 -3.90 -3.11 -4.70
C ASP A 319 -3.87 -4.44 -3.95
N ARG A 320 -4.47 -4.45 -2.75
CA ARG A 320 -4.58 -5.61 -1.87
C ARG A 320 -5.85 -6.41 -2.13
N MET A 321 -5.79 -7.70 -1.86
CA MET A 321 -7.00 -8.52 -1.79
C MET A 321 -7.94 -7.98 -0.72
N CYS A 322 -9.25 -8.27 -0.82
CA CYS A 322 -10.26 -7.82 0.14
C CYS A 322 -10.53 -6.31 0.17
N SER A 323 -10.14 -5.59 -0.88
CA SER A 323 -10.46 -4.18 -1.04
C SER A 323 -11.96 -3.89 -0.88
N PRO A 324 -12.35 -2.79 -0.18
CA PRO A 324 -13.72 -2.29 -0.15
C PRO A 324 -14.34 -2.05 -1.54
N SER A 325 -13.53 -1.79 -2.57
CA SER A 325 -14.00 -1.51 -3.93
C SER A 325 -14.43 -2.77 -4.71
N SER A 326 -13.92 -3.94 -4.32
CA SER A 326 -14.11 -5.21 -5.02
C SER A 326 -15.18 -6.09 -4.36
N ASN A 327 -15.96 -6.83 -5.13
CA ASN A 327 -16.90 -7.84 -4.61
C ASN A 327 -16.30 -9.26 -4.53
N GLY A 328 -15.00 -9.42 -4.82
CA GLY A 328 -14.33 -10.71 -4.93
C GLY A 328 -14.09 -11.19 -6.36
N ASP A 329 -14.52 -10.46 -7.39
CA ASP A 329 -14.19 -10.78 -8.78
C ASP A 329 -12.65 -10.77 -9.01
N TYR A 330 -12.15 -11.56 -9.96
CA TYR A 330 -10.76 -11.46 -10.42
C TYR A 330 -10.59 -11.88 -11.89
N PRO A 331 -10.05 -11.01 -12.76
CA PRO A 331 -9.73 -9.60 -12.53
C PRO A 331 -11.01 -8.75 -12.31
N ASP A 332 -10.94 -7.76 -11.43
CA ASP A 332 -12.06 -6.86 -11.13
C ASP A 332 -11.87 -5.49 -11.81
N PRO A 333 -12.78 -5.03 -12.68
CA PRO A 333 -12.70 -3.71 -13.30
C PRO A 333 -12.70 -2.53 -12.31
N LYS A 334 -13.22 -2.72 -11.08
CA LYS A 334 -13.21 -1.70 -10.02
C LYS A 334 -11.88 -1.64 -9.27
N GLN A 335 -11.06 -2.68 -9.40
CA GLN A 335 -9.74 -2.78 -8.80
C GLN A 335 -8.66 -2.95 -9.89
N PRO A 336 -8.51 -1.99 -10.82
CA PRO A 336 -7.60 -2.12 -11.96
C PRO A 336 -6.13 -2.19 -11.56
N ASN A 337 -5.79 -1.73 -10.37
CA ASN A 337 -4.42 -1.66 -9.87
C ASN A 337 -4.05 -2.88 -9.01
N MET A 338 -4.90 -3.91 -8.86
CA MET A 338 -4.58 -5.11 -8.09
C MET A 338 -3.17 -5.66 -8.41
N HIS A 339 -2.29 -5.83 -7.41
CA HIS A 339 -0.90 -6.27 -7.62
C HIS A 339 -0.67 -7.78 -7.48
N PHE A 340 -1.65 -8.51 -6.93
CA PHE A 340 -1.53 -9.96 -6.74
C PHE A 340 -2.46 -10.78 -7.63
N ILE A 341 -2.08 -12.03 -7.87
CA ILE A 341 -2.93 -13.03 -8.47
C ILE A 341 -3.78 -13.66 -7.36
N LYS A 342 -5.10 -13.67 -7.53
CA LYS A 342 -6.03 -14.34 -6.63
C LYS A 342 -7.04 -15.19 -7.40
N PRO A 343 -7.63 -16.23 -6.79
CA PRO A 343 -8.80 -16.86 -7.36
C PRO A 343 -9.98 -15.88 -7.40
N ASP A 344 -10.96 -16.19 -8.22
CA ASP A 344 -12.27 -15.55 -8.13
C ASP A 344 -12.97 -15.99 -6.84
N THR A 345 -13.38 -15.02 -6.03
CA THR A 345 -13.94 -15.19 -4.69
C THR A 345 -15.34 -14.58 -4.55
N HIS A 346 -15.96 -14.16 -5.67
CA HIS A 346 -17.28 -13.53 -5.67
C HIS A 346 -18.35 -14.46 -5.08
N PRO A 347 -19.31 -13.92 -4.31
CA PRO A 347 -20.46 -14.69 -3.87
C PRO A 347 -21.43 -14.90 -5.06
N TRP A 348 -21.57 -16.16 -5.50
CA TRP A 348 -22.61 -16.60 -6.44
C TRP A 348 -24.04 -16.50 -5.87
N ASP A 349 -25.04 -16.32 -6.74
CA ASP A 349 -26.46 -16.14 -6.37
C ASP A 349 -26.98 -17.26 -5.45
N GLY A 350 -27.54 -16.88 -4.30
CA GLY A 350 -28.01 -17.80 -3.25
C GLY A 350 -26.99 -18.09 -2.13
N TRP A 351 -25.75 -17.61 -2.26
CA TRP A 351 -24.70 -17.79 -1.24
C TRP A 351 -24.99 -17.05 0.06
N GLN A 352 -25.64 -15.89 0.04
CA GLN A 352 -26.04 -15.18 1.27
C GLN A 352 -27.05 -15.98 2.10
N ASP A 353 -28.04 -16.61 1.44
CA ASP A 353 -28.99 -17.48 2.11
C ASP A 353 -28.31 -18.76 2.63
N ASP A 354 -27.33 -19.30 1.91
CA ASP A 354 -26.52 -20.43 2.35
C ASP A 354 -25.51 -20.04 3.45
N PHE A 355 -24.97 -18.82 3.45
CA PHE A 355 -24.09 -18.27 4.49
C PHE A 355 -24.85 -18.09 5.79
N GLU A 356 -26.04 -17.48 5.77
CA GLU A 356 -26.89 -17.39 6.97
C GLU A 356 -27.32 -18.77 7.46
N ARG A 357 -27.71 -19.68 6.55
CA ARG A 357 -28.00 -21.08 6.90
C ARG A 357 -26.78 -21.81 7.46
N THR A 358 -25.56 -21.45 7.04
CA THR A 358 -24.31 -22.13 7.44
C THR A 358 -23.70 -21.53 8.72
N GLU A 359 -23.80 -20.23 8.97
CA GLU A 359 -23.44 -19.60 10.26
C GLU A 359 -24.39 -20.03 11.39
N LEU A 360 -25.70 -20.13 11.11
CA LEU A 360 -26.66 -20.73 12.06
C LEU A 360 -26.34 -22.20 12.34
N ARG A 361 -25.82 -22.92 11.34
CA ARG A 361 -25.34 -24.30 11.45
C ARG A 361 -24.00 -24.41 12.17
N LYS A 362 -23.09 -23.44 12.05
CA LYS A 362 -21.77 -23.43 12.74
C LYS A 362 -21.87 -23.20 14.24
N ARG A 363 -22.97 -22.61 14.73
CA ARG A 363 -23.25 -22.55 16.17
C ARG A 363 -23.64 -23.90 16.78
N ASP A 364 -23.98 -24.90 15.96
CA ASP A 364 -24.45 -26.21 16.44
C ASP A 364 -23.81 -27.46 15.81
N MET A 365 -22.94 -27.37 14.78
CA MET A 365 -22.55 -28.59 14.04
C MET A 365 -21.15 -29.13 14.31
N ASN A 366 -21.13 -30.33 14.88
CA ASN A 366 -20.01 -31.27 14.87
C ASN A 366 -19.81 -31.82 13.44
N LEU A 367 -18.56 -31.99 12.98
CA LEU A 367 -18.23 -32.53 11.65
C LEU A 367 -18.87 -33.91 11.39
N GLU A 368 -19.19 -34.67 12.46
CA GLU A 368 -19.90 -35.95 12.40
C GLU A 368 -21.37 -35.83 11.95
N GLU A 369 -22.02 -34.68 12.17
CA GLU A 369 -23.44 -34.49 11.89
C GLU A 369 -23.71 -34.06 10.45
N ILE A 370 -22.79 -33.32 9.83
CA ILE A 370 -22.78 -33.02 8.39
C ILE A 370 -22.59 -34.31 7.57
N LEU A 371 -21.87 -35.28 8.11
CA LEU A 371 -21.54 -36.55 7.47
C LEU A 371 -22.66 -37.61 7.53
N ASN A 372 -23.89 -37.22 7.90
CA ASN A 372 -25.00 -38.16 8.06
C ASN A 372 -25.36 -38.84 6.71
N PRO A 373 -25.25 -40.18 6.60
CA PRO A 373 -25.24 -40.94 5.33
C PRO A 373 -26.55 -40.97 4.52
N THR A 374 -27.58 -40.22 4.88
CA THR A 374 -28.92 -40.29 4.28
C THR A 374 -29.10 -39.43 3.03
N ARG A 375 -28.17 -38.52 2.69
CA ARG A 375 -28.32 -37.55 1.57
C ARG A 375 -27.40 -37.73 0.36
N LEU A 376 -26.47 -38.69 0.37
CA LEU A 376 -25.45 -38.85 -0.68
C LEU A 376 -25.60 -40.17 -1.46
N SER A 377 -25.32 -40.15 -2.77
CA SER A 377 -25.24 -41.35 -3.59
C SER A 377 -24.04 -42.24 -3.21
N ASN A 378 -24.08 -43.52 -3.58
CA ASN A 378 -23.01 -44.48 -3.26
C ASN A 378 -21.66 -44.18 -3.96
N SER A 379 -21.67 -43.35 -5.00
CA SER A 379 -20.47 -42.86 -5.69
C SER A 379 -19.82 -41.74 -4.87
N GLU A 380 -20.62 -40.74 -4.49
CA GLU A 380 -20.19 -39.60 -3.69
C GLU A 380 -19.67 -40.08 -2.33
N LYS A 381 -20.36 -41.02 -1.67
CA LYS A 381 -19.89 -41.65 -0.42
C LYS A 381 -18.49 -42.26 -0.51
N ARG A 382 -18.15 -42.89 -1.64
CA ARG A 382 -16.83 -43.51 -1.83
C ARG A 382 -15.74 -42.47 -2.06
N GLN A 383 -16.05 -41.41 -2.80
CA GLN A 383 -15.11 -40.31 -3.04
C GLN A 383 -14.88 -39.50 -1.74
N LEU A 384 -15.96 -39.22 -0.99
CA LEU A 384 -15.93 -38.56 0.31
C LEU A 384 -15.08 -39.34 1.33
N ASN A 385 -15.30 -40.66 1.43
CA ASN A 385 -14.54 -41.48 2.37
C ASN A 385 -13.06 -41.53 2.01
N ARG A 386 -12.70 -41.55 0.72
CA ARG A 386 -11.29 -41.46 0.30
C ARG A 386 -10.65 -40.14 0.72
N ILE A 387 -11.34 -39.02 0.48
CA ILE A 387 -10.87 -37.69 0.87
C ILE A 387 -10.75 -37.59 2.40
N LYS A 388 -11.78 -38.00 3.15
CA LYS A 388 -11.75 -38.03 4.63
C LYS A 388 -10.58 -38.85 5.17
N THR A 389 -10.34 -40.04 4.61
CA THR A 389 -9.24 -40.91 5.05
C THR A 389 -7.88 -40.28 4.75
N MET A 390 -7.72 -39.63 3.59
CA MET A 390 -6.51 -38.89 3.23
C MET A 390 -6.29 -37.68 4.16
N MET A 391 -7.34 -36.95 4.50
CA MET A 391 -7.31 -35.79 5.37
C MET A 391 -6.98 -36.14 6.83
N GLU A 392 -7.60 -37.17 7.38
CA GLU A 392 -7.28 -37.64 8.74
C GLU A 392 -5.88 -38.24 8.82
N ALA A 393 -5.41 -38.92 7.76
CA ALA A 393 -4.03 -39.40 7.69
C ALA A 393 -3.03 -38.23 7.63
N ARG A 394 -3.40 -37.14 6.94
CA ARG A 394 -2.63 -35.90 6.89
C ARG A 394 -2.57 -35.22 8.26
N ASP A 395 -3.69 -35.02 8.96
CA ASP A 395 -3.71 -34.39 10.28
C ASP A 395 -2.86 -35.18 11.29
N ARG A 396 -2.97 -36.51 11.29
CA ARG A 396 -2.12 -37.39 12.11
C ARG A 396 -0.64 -37.30 11.73
N ASN A 397 -0.33 -37.18 10.43
CA ASN A 397 1.06 -36.98 9.99
C ASN A 397 1.59 -35.61 10.40
N LEU A 398 0.78 -34.55 10.33
CA LEU A 398 1.17 -33.19 10.70
C LEU A 398 1.49 -33.14 12.20
N GLU A 399 0.57 -33.66 13.05
CA GLU A 399 0.79 -33.82 14.49
C GLU A 399 2.05 -34.65 14.78
N ARG A 400 2.26 -35.77 14.07
CA ARG A 400 3.45 -36.62 14.25
C ARG A 400 4.75 -35.93 13.82
N THR A 401 4.77 -35.25 12.68
CA THR A 401 5.97 -34.54 12.18
C THR A 401 6.38 -33.38 13.08
N ILE A 402 5.45 -32.73 13.77
CA ILE A 402 5.74 -31.69 14.77
C ILE A 402 6.40 -32.28 16.02
N TYR A 403 5.96 -33.46 16.46
CA TYR A 403 6.60 -34.16 17.59
C TYR A 403 7.94 -34.81 17.24
N ASP A 404 8.18 -35.12 15.95
CA ASP A 404 9.42 -35.74 15.46
C ASP A 404 10.44 -34.71 14.87
N SER A 405 10.08 -33.43 14.69
CA SER A 405 10.99 -32.40 14.14
C SER A 405 11.98 -31.90 15.19
N ILE A 406 13.14 -32.57 15.30
CA ILE A 406 14.46 -32.10 15.80
C ILE A 406 14.52 -31.50 17.22
N LEU A 407 13.42 -31.27 17.93
CA LEU A 407 13.43 -30.69 19.28
C LEU A 407 13.31 -31.74 20.40
N TYR A 408 12.92 -33.00 20.12
CA TYR A 408 12.52 -33.91 21.21
C TYR A 408 13.05 -35.35 21.27
N LYS A 409 13.83 -35.88 20.31
CA LYS A 409 14.47 -37.21 20.50
C LYS A 409 15.82 -37.38 19.81
N SER A 410 16.91 -37.20 20.55
CA SER A 410 18.08 -38.11 20.48
C SER A 410 19.00 -37.95 21.71
N PRO A 411 19.15 -38.97 22.57
CA PRO A 411 20.13 -39.02 23.64
C PRO A 411 21.43 -39.67 23.14
N ASP A 412 22.28 -38.94 22.42
CA ASP A 412 23.70 -39.30 22.30
C ASP A 412 24.61 -38.06 22.13
N PRO A 413 25.28 -37.61 23.21
CA PRO A 413 26.20 -36.47 23.18
C PRO A 413 27.49 -36.67 22.37
N ARG A 414 27.81 -37.90 21.91
CA ARG A 414 29.09 -38.19 21.22
C ARG A 414 29.01 -38.18 19.70
N ALA A 415 27.81 -38.05 19.12
CA ALA A 415 27.63 -37.77 17.69
C ALA A 415 27.63 -36.26 17.37
N ALA A 416 27.47 -35.39 18.39
CA ALA A 416 27.36 -33.93 18.25
C ALA A 416 28.68 -33.20 17.97
N VAL A 417 29.83 -33.90 17.97
CA VAL A 417 31.16 -33.27 17.86
C VAL A 417 31.83 -33.48 16.49
N LYS A 418 31.24 -34.29 15.59
CA LYS A 418 31.78 -34.53 14.24
C LYS A 418 31.18 -33.67 13.11
N HIS A 419 30.24 -32.77 13.42
CA HIS A 419 29.61 -31.84 12.47
C HIS A 419 29.90 -30.35 12.78
N LYS A 420 31.03 -30.03 13.42
CA LYS A 420 31.54 -28.64 13.53
C LYS A 420 32.28 -28.16 12.27
N LEU A 421 31.84 -28.63 11.11
CA LEU A 421 32.15 -28.09 9.79
C LEU A 421 30.81 -27.88 9.12
N ASP A 422 30.63 -26.69 8.56
CA ASP A 422 29.35 -26.03 8.32
C ASP A 422 28.53 -26.65 7.18
N ALA A 423 28.03 -27.86 7.38
CA ALA A 423 27.31 -28.65 6.37
C ALA A 423 25.77 -28.46 6.44
N ARG A 424 25.27 -27.59 7.32
CA ARG A 424 23.84 -27.37 7.59
C ARG A 424 23.48 -25.89 7.78
N ALA A 425 24.33 -24.99 7.30
CA ALA A 425 24.03 -23.57 7.18
C ALA A 425 23.74 -23.25 5.71
N PRO A 426 22.71 -22.46 5.40
CA PRO A 426 21.74 -21.82 6.29
C PRO A 426 20.86 -22.77 7.12
N SER A 427 20.33 -22.30 8.25
CA SER A 427 19.57 -23.14 9.18
C SER A 427 18.23 -23.56 8.55
N PRO A 428 17.85 -24.86 8.59
CA PRO A 428 16.60 -25.31 8.01
C PRO A 428 15.39 -24.82 8.83
N PRO A 429 14.28 -24.44 8.18
CA PRO A 429 13.13 -23.82 8.87
C PRO A 429 12.25 -24.77 9.67
N GLY A 430 12.38 -26.10 9.47
CA GLY A 430 11.61 -27.12 10.19
C GLY A 430 10.10 -27.01 9.95
N CYS A 431 9.68 -26.88 8.69
CA CYS A 431 8.27 -26.71 8.35
C CYS A 431 7.47 -28.01 8.58
N PRO A 432 6.24 -27.94 9.13
CA PRO A 432 5.39 -29.12 9.31
C PRO A 432 5.13 -29.83 7.96
N GLY A 433 5.53 -31.10 7.87
CA GLY A 433 5.38 -31.90 6.64
C GLY A 433 6.59 -31.87 5.70
N ASP A 434 7.75 -31.38 6.11
CA ASP A 434 9.01 -31.62 5.38
C ASP A 434 9.23 -33.15 5.25
N GLY A 435 9.05 -33.69 4.03
CA GLY A 435 9.06 -35.13 3.73
C GLY A 435 7.67 -35.82 3.71
N GLY A 436 6.58 -35.08 3.84
CA GLY A 436 5.20 -35.57 3.75
C GLY A 436 4.70 -35.76 2.31
N PHE A 437 3.60 -36.50 2.14
CA PHE A 437 3.01 -36.81 0.83
C PHE A 437 2.56 -35.53 0.11
N ASP A 438 3.30 -35.16 -0.93
CA ASP A 438 2.98 -34.11 -1.88
C ASP A 438 1.73 -34.51 -2.69
N MET A 439 0.64 -33.75 -2.58
CA MET A 439 -0.62 -34.01 -3.33
C MET A 439 -0.43 -33.96 -4.85
N THR A 440 0.74 -33.52 -5.30
CA THR A 440 1.08 -33.38 -6.71
C THR A 440 1.95 -34.54 -7.20
N PHE A 441 2.09 -35.59 -6.38
CA PHE A 441 2.84 -36.81 -6.69
C PHE A 441 4.31 -36.54 -7.03
N GLY A 442 4.95 -35.60 -6.32
CA GLY A 442 6.35 -35.23 -6.54
C GLY A 442 6.56 -34.34 -7.76
N MET A 443 5.51 -33.66 -8.26
CA MET A 443 5.59 -32.71 -9.38
C MET A 443 5.42 -31.24 -8.97
N GLY A 444 5.27 -30.91 -7.69
CA GLY A 444 4.95 -29.56 -7.22
C GLY A 444 3.51 -29.12 -7.56
N MET A 445 2.99 -28.13 -6.82
CA MET A 445 1.65 -27.58 -7.09
C MET A 445 1.63 -26.99 -8.51
N PRO A 446 0.67 -27.35 -9.39
CA PRO A 446 0.62 -26.80 -10.73
C PRO A 446 0.63 -25.27 -10.69
N ASP A 447 1.42 -24.63 -11.56
CA ASP A 447 1.58 -23.17 -11.60
C ASP A 447 0.25 -22.40 -11.60
N GLN A 448 -0.79 -22.96 -12.22
CA GLN A 448 -2.12 -22.35 -12.26
C GLN A 448 -2.73 -22.11 -10.87
N ILE A 449 -2.39 -22.93 -9.89
CA ILE A 449 -2.81 -22.82 -8.48
C ILE A 449 -1.69 -22.17 -7.67
N GLY A 450 -0.44 -22.56 -7.91
CA GLY A 450 0.74 -22.07 -7.19
C GLY A 450 0.98 -20.56 -7.35
N ARG A 451 0.52 -19.96 -8.45
CA ARG A 451 0.60 -18.51 -8.69
C ARG A 451 -0.32 -17.66 -7.82
N ASN A 452 -1.34 -18.23 -7.18
CA ASN A 452 -2.18 -17.45 -6.26
C ASN A 452 -1.30 -16.87 -5.13
N PHE A 453 -1.60 -15.66 -4.69
CA PHE A 453 -0.78 -14.89 -3.73
C PHE A 453 0.62 -14.50 -4.24
N HIS A 454 0.89 -14.62 -5.54
CA HIS A 454 2.09 -14.06 -6.15
C HIS A 454 1.78 -12.75 -6.86
N PRO A 455 2.78 -11.87 -7.05
CA PRO A 455 2.59 -10.65 -7.82
C PRO A 455 2.16 -10.99 -9.26
N ASN A 456 1.23 -10.22 -9.81
CA ASN A 456 0.91 -10.28 -11.23
C ASN A 456 1.89 -9.39 -12.04
N GLU A 457 1.62 -9.18 -13.33
CA GLU A 457 2.47 -8.33 -14.19
C GLU A 457 2.66 -6.90 -13.65
N ALA A 458 1.60 -6.28 -13.10
CA ALA A 458 1.69 -4.96 -12.46
C ALA A 458 2.50 -5.02 -11.16
N GLY A 459 2.29 -6.08 -10.36
CA GLY A 459 3.09 -6.37 -9.18
C GLY A 459 4.59 -6.46 -9.48
N HIS A 460 4.99 -7.20 -10.51
CA HIS A 460 6.38 -7.31 -10.92
C HIS A 460 6.95 -6.01 -11.50
N LEU A 461 6.14 -5.22 -12.19
CA LEU A 461 6.55 -3.88 -12.63
C LEU A 461 6.86 -2.98 -11.44
N THR A 462 6.06 -3.03 -10.39
CA THR A 462 6.27 -2.27 -9.16
C THR A 462 7.52 -2.76 -8.43
N ILE A 463 7.69 -4.06 -8.21
CA ILE A 463 8.91 -4.63 -7.61
C ILE A 463 10.16 -4.18 -8.40
N ALA A 464 10.11 -4.27 -9.74
CA ALA A 464 11.22 -3.82 -10.59
C ALA A 464 11.51 -2.31 -10.41
N SER A 465 10.47 -1.49 -10.28
CA SER A 465 10.61 -0.03 -10.10
C SER A 465 11.29 0.33 -8.79
N PHE A 466 10.88 -0.32 -7.69
CA PHE A 466 11.49 -0.14 -6.37
C PHE A 466 12.92 -0.69 -6.34
N ALA A 467 13.17 -1.84 -6.95
CA ALA A 467 14.51 -2.41 -7.07
C ALA A 467 15.47 -1.50 -7.84
N LEU A 468 15.02 -0.91 -8.96
CA LEU A 468 15.81 0.03 -9.75
C LEU A 468 16.03 1.36 -9.01
N SER A 469 15.05 1.83 -8.23
CA SER A 469 15.22 3.02 -7.39
C SER A 469 16.31 2.81 -6.36
N GLU A 470 16.25 1.70 -5.61
CA GLU A 470 17.27 1.36 -4.61
C GLU A 470 18.66 1.17 -5.24
N LEU A 471 18.72 0.52 -6.42
CA LEU A 471 19.95 0.41 -7.20
C LEU A 471 20.56 1.78 -7.54
N MET A 472 19.74 2.74 -7.94
CA MET A 472 20.19 4.11 -8.23
C MET A 472 20.69 4.83 -6.98
N ASP A 473 20.05 4.63 -5.84
CA ASP A 473 20.45 5.24 -4.57
C ASP A 473 21.80 4.68 -4.08
N LEU A 474 21.97 3.36 -4.14
CA LEU A 474 23.25 2.71 -3.83
C LEU A 474 24.33 3.12 -4.83
N ARG A 475 23.99 3.30 -6.12
CA ARG A 475 24.94 3.76 -7.13
C ARG A 475 25.39 5.19 -6.86
N ALA A 476 24.52 6.06 -6.36
CA ALA A 476 24.90 7.41 -5.95
C ALA A 476 25.94 7.39 -4.82
N ILE A 477 25.80 6.46 -3.87
CA ILE A 477 26.79 6.24 -2.80
C ILE A 477 28.13 5.79 -3.39
N VAL A 478 28.15 4.84 -4.32
CA VAL A 478 29.38 4.38 -5.00
C VAL A 478 30.06 5.54 -5.75
N LEU A 479 29.28 6.38 -6.44
CA LEU A 479 29.79 7.51 -7.21
C LEU A 479 30.15 8.74 -6.35
N GLY A 480 29.79 8.76 -5.05
CA GLY A 480 29.99 9.90 -4.17
C GLY A 480 29.17 11.14 -4.56
N VAL A 481 27.97 10.94 -5.11
CA VAL A 481 27.04 12.00 -5.53
C VAL A 481 25.72 11.92 -4.75
N ASP A 482 24.93 12.99 -4.76
CA ASP A 482 23.60 12.98 -4.15
C ASP A 482 22.68 12.00 -4.91
N SER A 483 21.92 11.20 -4.16
CA SER A 483 20.94 10.28 -4.74
C SER A 483 19.84 11.05 -5.51
N PRO A 484 19.37 10.56 -6.66
CA PRO A 484 18.21 11.11 -7.36
C PRO A 484 16.92 11.06 -6.53
N ALA A 485 16.74 10.05 -5.67
CA ALA A 485 15.63 9.99 -4.73
C ALA A 485 15.74 11.07 -3.65
N CYS A 486 16.95 11.33 -3.12
CA CYS A 486 17.22 12.44 -2.22
C CYS A 486 17.07 13.82 -2.89
N ALA A 487 17.24 13.91 -4.22
CA ALA A 487 16.96 15.13 -4.96
C ALA A 487 15.44 15.44 -5.06
N ALA A 488 14.57 14.42 -4.89
CA ALA A 488 13.12 14.54 -5.00
C ALA A 488 12.40 14.88 -3.68
N VAL A 489 12.94 14.51 -2.50
CA VAL A 489 12.28 14.85 -1.23
C VAL A 489 13.02 15.96 -0.49
N LYS A 490 13.00 17.14 -1.11
CA LYS A 490 13.23 18.38 -0.37
C LYS A 490 12.01 18.66 0.50
N ASP A 491 12.25 19.26 1.65
CA ASP A 491 11.27 20.01 2.43
C ASP A 491 10.24 20.72 1.51
N GLU A 492 9.01 20.20 1.42
CA GLU A 492 7.95 20.75 0.56
C GLU A 492 7.12 21.73 1.38
N PHE A 493 7.19 23.01 1.03
CA PHE A 493 6.37 24.05 1.65
C PHE A 493 5.33 24.59 0.67
N THR A 494 4.06 24.26 0.92
CA THR A 494 2.93 24.57 0.04
C THR A 494 1.91 25.43 0.77
N CYS A 495 1.61 26.61 0.24
CA CYS A 495 0.51 27.44 0.72
C CYS A 495 -0.73 27.22 -0.15
N PHE A 496 -1.85 26.84 0.47
CA PHE A 496 -3.07 26.51 -0.28
C PHE A 496 -3.68 27.73 -0.98
N SER A 497 -3.42 28.94 -0.49
CA SER A 497 -3.81 30.17 -1.21
C SER A 497 -3.20 30.26 -2.62
N LYS A 498 -2.04 29.64 -2.86
CA LYS A 498 -1.39 29.60 -4.18
C LYS A 498 -1.97 28.53 -5.12
N THR A 499 -2.73 27.57 -4.60
CA THR A 499 -3.36 26.50 -5.40
C THR A 499 -4.79 26.86 -5.84
N GLY A 500 -5.24 28.08 -5.58
CA GLY A 500 -6.59 28.55 -5.91
C GLY A 500 -7.62 28.33 -4.80
N SER A 501 -7.19 27.90 -3.60
CA SER A 501 -8.06 27.82 -2.43
C SER A 501 -8.65 29.18 -2.07
N LYS A 502 -9.96 29.21 -1.82
CA LYS A 502 -10.69 30.39 -1.31
C LYS A 502 -10.99 30.33 0.19
N PHE A 503 -10.50 29.29 0.86
CA PHE A 503 -10.72 29.09 2.28
C PHE A 503 -9.75 29.97 3.07
N TYR A 504 -10.23 30.61 4.13
CA TYR A 504 -9.37 31.44 4.98
C TYR A 504 -9.88 31.59 6.40
N VAL A 505 -8.95 31.85 7.33
CA VAL A 505 -9.19 32.12 8.77
C VAL A 505 -8.30 33.27 9.25
N SER A 506 -8.61 33.84 10.41
CA SER A 506 -7.84 34.92 11.03
C SER A 506 -6.53 34.41 11.60
N GLY A 507 -5.43 35.08 11.27
CA GLY A 507 -4.11 34.78 11.82
C GLY A 507 -4.01 34.93 13.34
N ASN A 508 -4.84 35.79 13.95
CA ASN A 508 -4.87 35.94 15.41
C ASN A 508 -5.40 34.66 16.07
N ARG A 509 -6.44 34.05 15.50
CA ARG A 509 -7.04 32.81 16.02
C ARG A 509 -6.11 31.62 15.86
N THR A 510 -5.47 31.49 14.70
CA THR A 510 -4.51 30.40 14.46
C THR A 510 -3.32 30.51 15.42
N ASN A 511 -2.81 31.72 15.67
CA ASN A 511 -1.69 31.98 16.59
C ASN A 511 -1.99 31.65 18.06
N GLU A 512 -3.25 31.72 18.50
CA GLU A 512 -3.62 31.34 19.87
C GLU A 512 -3.65 29.83 20.10
N ASN A 513 -3.78 29.03 19.02
CA ASN A 513 -4.11 27.60 19.13
C ASN A 513 -2.91 26.65 18.90
N TYR A 514 -1.92 27.03 18.07
CA TYR A 514 -0.90 26.09 17.55
C TYR A 514 0.07 25.53 18.60
N GLU A 515 0.53 26.33 19.58
CA GLU A 515 1.43 25.84 20.64
C GLU A 515 0.74 24.82 21.55
N GLY A 516 -0.54 25.09 21.87
CA GLY A 516 -1.38 24.17 22.62
C GLY A 516 -1.63 22.87 21.85
N PHE A 517 -1.82 22.97 20.53
CA PHE A 517 -1.95 21.81 19.66
C PHE A 517 -0.68 20.94 19.68
N CYS A 518 0.50 21.52 19.42
CA CYS A 518 1.76 20.75 19.42
C CYS A 518 2.08 20.13 20.80
N LYS A 519 1.68 20.78 21.90
CA LYS A 519 1.76 20.18 23.24
C LYS A 519 0.84 18.97 23.38
N GLU A 520 -0.40 19.08 22.93
CA GLU A 520 -1.37 17.97 23.00
C GLU A 520 -0.95 16.79 22.09
N VAL A 521 -0.34 17.09 20.94
CA VAL A 521 0.28 16.07 20.08
C VAL A 521 1.35 15.30 20.87
N GLN A 522 2.25 16.00 21.57
CA GLN A 522 3.27 15.35 22.40
C GLN A 522 2.66 14.48 23.51
N ASP A 523 1.61 14.96 24.17
CA ASP A 523 0.96 14.26 25.29
C ASP A 523 0.21 13.00 24.83
N LYS A 524 -0.33 12.99 23.60
CA LYS A 524 -1.11 11.87 23.03
C LYS A 524 -0.30 10.92 22.15
N HIS A 525 0.91 11.30 21.76
CA HIS A 525 1.75 10.51 20.88
C HIS A 525 2.32 9.27 21.60
N ASP A 526 2.03 8.08 21.05
CA ASP A 526 2.59 6.83 21.54
C ASP A 526 3.96 6.56 20.90
N LYS A 527 5.02 6.57 21.70
CA LYS A 527 6.41 6.38 21.25
C LYS A 527 6.66 5.03 20.59
N ASN A 528 5.77 4.05 20.76
CA ASN A 528 5.92 2.72 20.17
C ASN A 528 5.16 2.56 18.85
N LYS A 529 4.45 3.60 18.39
CA LYS A 529 3.63 3.54 17.18
C LYS A 529 4.28 4.34 16.04
N VAL A 530 4.73 3.62 15.02
CA VAL A 530 5.22 4.20 13.76
C VAL A 530 4.06 4.73 12.92
N ASN A 531 4.35 5.68 12.02
CA ASN A 531 3.37 6.21 11.04
C ASN A 531 2.08 6.74 11.69
N TRP A 532 2.24 7.56 12.72
CA TRP A 532 1.15 8.07 13.54
C TRP A 532 0.62 9.42 13.02
N SER A 533 -0.68 9.67 13.14
CA SER A 533 -1.28 10.97 12.81
C SER A 533 -2.24 11.46 13.89
N TYR A 534 -2.34 12.78 14.01
CA TYR A 534 -3.27 13.44 14.90
C TYR A 534 -3.80 14.72 14.30
N SER A 535 -5.10 14.93 14.47
CA SER A 535 -5.79 16.14 14.03
C SER A 535 -6.67 16.69 15.14
N LYS A 536 -6.85 18.01 15.12
CA LYS A 536 -7.77 18.70 16.02
C LYS A 536 -8.45 19.86 15.32
N THR A 537 -9.77 19.90 15.42
CA THR A 537 -10.62 20.99 14.94
C THR A 537 -10.79 22.07 16.01
N TYR A 538 -10.71 23.33 15.60
CA TYR A 538 -10.93 24.51 16.43
C TYR A 538 -12.10 25.32 15.89
N ASP A 539 -12.77 26.06 16.79
CA ASP A 539 -13.85 27.01 16.47
C ASP A 539 -14.96 26.42 15.58
N GLU A 540 -15.38 25.17 15.86
CA GLU A 540 -16.34 24.41 15.07
C GLU A 540 -17.70 25.12 14.88
N GLY A 541 -18.22 25.08 13.65
CA GLY A 541 -19.47 25.74 13.27
C GLY A 541 -19.35 27.25 13.03
N THR A 542 -18.15 27.83 13.15
CA THR A 542 -17.90 29.26 12.99
C THR A 542 -17.14 29.56 11.69
N PRO A 543 -17.14 30.82 11.20
CA PRO A 543 -16.27 31.25 10.11
C PRO A 543 -14.76 31.00 10.35
N GLU A 544 -14.33 30.91 11.61
CA GLU A 544 -12.93 30.65 11.97
C GLU A 544 -12.59 29.17 12.10
N GLN A 545 -13.48 28.25 11.72
CA GLN A 545 -13.23 26.81 11.82
C GLN A 545 -12.00 26.38 11.01
N HIS A 546 -11.05 25.73 11.68
CA HIS A 546 -9.83 25.20 11.07
C HIS A 546 -9.34 23.95 11.80
N ASP A 547 -8.57 23.15 11.08
CA ASP A 547 -7.89 21.99 11.64
C ASP A 547 -6.39 22.17 11.62
N TYR A 548 -5.73 21.74 12.69
CA TYR A 548 -4.32 21.42 12.67
C TYR A 548 -4.13 19.92 12.55
N VAL A 549 -3.16 19.51 11.73
CA VAL A 549 -2.83 18.10 11.50
C VAL A 549 -1.32 17.91 11.59
N VAL A 550 -0.90 16.86 12.30
CA VAL A 550 0.46 16.30 12.23
C VAL A 550 0.35 14.88 11.72
N THR A 551 1.23 14.50 10.79
CA THR A 551 1.40 13.13 10.33
C THR A 551 2.88 12.78 10.37
N LEU A 552 3.21 11.66 11.01
CA LEU A 552 4.50 10.99 10.94
C LEU A 552 4.41 9.91 9.87
N SER A 553 5.46 9.72 9.08
CA SER A 553 5.51 8.74 7.99
C SER A 553 6.89 8.09 7.92
N ASN A 554 7.13 7.25 6.91
CA ASN A 554 8.44 6.61 6.66
C ASN A 554 9.03 5.84 7.86
N GLY A 555 8.18 5.24 8.69
CA GLY A 555 8.63 4.44 9.84
C GLY A 555 9.08 5.27 11.05
N VAL A 556 8.86 6.58 11.04
CA VAL A 556 9.19 7.45 12.17
C VAL A 556 8.22 7.23 13.32
N SER A 557 8.78 6.99 14.51
CA SER A 557 8.07 6.89 15.80
C SER A 557 8.41 8.03 16.77
N GLY A 558 9.29 8.96 16.37
CA GLY A 558 9.72 10.08 17.21
C GLY A 558 9.00 11.37 16.84
N PHE A 559 8.28 11.97 17.79
CA PHE A 559 7.69 13.31 17.63
C PHE A 559 8.53 14.37 18.37
N ASP A 560 8.89 15.44 17.65
CA ASP A 560 9.52 16.65 18.22
C ASP A 560 8.49 17.79 18.29
N LYS A 561 8.25 18.27 19.52
CA LYS A 561 7.33 19.37 19.79
C LYS A 561 7.86 20.71 19.28
N ASP A 562 9.14 20.99 19.44
CA ASP A 562 9.72 22.28 19.05
C ASP A 562 9.75 22.39 17.53
N GLU A 563 10.01 21.27 16.84
CA GLU A 563 9.86 21.19 15.38
C GLU A 563 8.41 21.43 14.93
N CYS A 564 7.42 20.86 15.63
CA CYS A 564 6.01 21.12 15.35
C CYS A 564 5.66 22.60 15.50
N VAL A 565 6.11 23.22 16.59
CA VAL A 565 5.86 24.65 16.86
C VAL A 565 6.48 25.52 15.77
N ASP A 566 7.73 25.26 15.41
CA ASP A 566 8.43 25.98 14.32
C ASP A 566 7.71 25.82 12.97
N SER A 567 7.33 24.59 12.63
CA SER A 567 6.69 24.26 11.35
C SER A 567 5.31 24.92 11.23
N MET A 568 4.48 24.82 12.27
CA MET A 568 3.17 25.47 12.32
C MET A 568 3.30 27.00 12.27
N LYS A 569 4.28 27.56 13.01
CA LYS A 569 4.57 28.99 12.98
C LYS A 569 4.97 29.46 11.58
N LYS A 570 5.77 28.69 10.86
CA LYS A 570 6.15 28.99 9.46
C LYS A 570 4.95 28.95 8.53
N ILE A 571 4.06 27.95 8.64
CA ILE A 571 2.83 27.87 7.85
C ILE A 571 1.96 29.11 8.08
N MET A 572 1.69 29.46 9.34
CA MET A 572 0.85 30.62 9.65
C MET A 572 1.48 31.95 9.21
N ASN A 573 2.80 32.11 9.34
CA ASN A 573 3.44 33.38 8.99
C ASN A 573 3.72 33.55 7.50
N SER A 574 3.68 32.47 6.72
CA SER A 574 4.03 32.51 5.29
C SER A 574 2.85 32.25 4.34
N CYS A 575 1.77 31.61 4.82
CA CYS A 575 0.62 31.24 4.00
C CYS A 575 -0.56 32.21 4.14
N ASP A 576 -0.32 33.44 3.70
CA ASP A 576 -1.32 34.50 3.62
C ASP A 576 -2.20 34.40 2.37
N THR A 577 -3.37 35.03 2.44
CA THR A 577 -4.17 35.37 1.25
C THR A 577 -3.58 36.59 0.53
N SER A 578 -3.96 36.84 -0.73
CA SER A 578 -3.49 38.00 -1.49
C SER A 578 -4.15 39.31 -1.00
N ASP A 579 -3.36 40.40 -0.86
CA ASP A 579 -3.85 41.73 -0.46
C ASP A 579 -4.54 41.72 0.91
N ASN A 580 -3.72 41.50 1.96
CA ASN A 580 -4.16 40.97 3.25
C ASN A 580 -3.91 41.91 4.47
N PRO A 581 -4.60 43.06 4.56
CA PRO A 581 -4.47 43.99 5.69
C PRO A 581 -5.03 43.45 7.02
N MET A 582 -5.81 42.36 6.97
CA MET A 582 -6.50 41.76 8.12
C MET A 582 -5.82 40.47 8.63
N ASN A 583 -4.65 40.12 8.09
CA ASN A 583 -3.87 38.94 8.49
C ASN A 583 -4.62 37.60 8.30
N TRP A 584 -5.40 37.46 7.23
CA TRP A 584 -6.08 36.23 6.80
C TRP A 584 -5.11 35.15 6.31
N LYS A 585 -5.25 33.94 6.84
CA LYS A 585 -4.45 32.76 6.51
C LYS A 585 -5.23 31.83 5.60
N GLY A 586 -4.65 31.48 4.45
CA GLY A 586 -5.25 30.57 3.48
C GLY A 586 -5.03 29.09 3.77
N GLY A 587 -4.28 28.78 4.83
CA GLY A 587 -3.83 27.43 5.14
C GLY A 587 -2.60 27.02 4.31
N GLY A 588 -1.97 25.95 4.76
CA GLY A 588 -0.78 25.42 4.12
C GLY A 588 -0.29 24.11 4.72
N ARG A 589 0.68 23.53 4.03
CA ARG A 589 1.31 22.26 4.34
C ARG A 589 2.82 22.45 4.34
N TYR A 590 3.49 21.86 5.33
CA TYR A 590 4.93 21.73 5.36
C TYR A 590 5.32 20.28 5.58
N ILE A 591 5.99 19.70 4.58
CA ILE A 591 6.62 18.39 4.63
C ILE A 591 8.10 18.59 4.94
N ARG A 592 8.63 17.87 5.94
CA ARG A 592 10.01 17.96 6.42
C ARG A 592 10.66 16.59 6.51
N GLY A 593 12.00 16.59 6.54
CA GLY A 593 12.79 15.40 6.83
C GLY A 593 12.64 14.30 5.78
N GLY A 594 12.53 14.66 4.50
CA GLY A 594 12.37 13.65 3.45
C GLY A 594 10.98 12.98 3.42
N GLY A 595 9.94 13.64 3.95
CA GLY A 595 8.58 13.09 3.99
C GLY A 595 8.15 12.58 5.36
N ASP A 596 9.10 12.44 6.27
CA ASP A 596 8.94 11.89 7.62
C ASP A 596 7.91 12.65 8.45
N TYR A 597 7.84 13.97 8.28
CA TYR A 597 6.99 14.85 9.05
C TYR A 597 6.13 15.71 8.14
N LYS A 598 4.81 15.68 8.33
CA LYS A 598 3.86 16.54 7.63
C LYS A 598 3.03 17.34 8.62
N TYR A 599 3.06 18.66 8.48
CA TYR A 599 2.31 19.62 9.29
C TYR A 599 1.33 20.40 8.41
N GLU A 600 0.07 20.52 8.82
CA GLU A 600 -0.96 21.17 8.02
C GLU A 600 -1.87 22.10 8.85
N LEU A 601 -2.23 23.24 8.26
CA LEU A 601 -3.31 24.12 8.70
C LEU A 601 -4.39 24.14 7.62
N ASN A 602 -5.58 23.64 7.96
CA ASN A 602 -6.70 23.47 7.04
C ASN A 602 -7.91 24.32 7.45
N PRO A 603 -8.07 25.54 6.90
CA PRO A 603 -9.32 26.29 6.99
C PRO A 603 -10.49 25.48 6.40
N ARG A 604 -11.63 25.39 7.11
CA ARG A 604 -12.75 24.52 6.70
C ARG A 604 -13.93 25.26 6.06
N ARG A 605 -14.14 26.53 6.38
CA ARG A 605 -15.29 27.32 5.92
C ARG A 605 -15.11 27.71 4.43
N SER A 606 -15.89 27.10 3.53
CA SER A 606 -15.85 27.37 2.07
C SER A 606 -16.69 28.57 1.62
N ASN A 607 -17.68 28.94 2.42
CA ASN A 607 -18.72 29.91 2.10
C ASN A 607 -18.46 31.30 2.73
N ARG A 608 -17.20 31.73 2.82
CA ARG A 608 -16.86 33.09 3.29
C ARG A 608 -16.85 34.10 2.13
N PRO A 609 -17.03 35.41 2.41
CA PRO A 609 -16.90 36.45 1.40
C PRO A 609 -15.57 36.37 0.64
N TRP A 610 -15.62 36.42 -0.70
CA TRP A 610 -14.43 36.38 -1.54
C TRP A 610 -14.46 37.52 -2.59
N PRO A 611 -13.40 38.34 -2.72
CA PRO A 611 -12.13 38.31 -1.97
C PRO A 611 -12.30 38.64 -0.48
N PRO A 612 -11.35 38.24 0.40
CA PRO A 612 -11.47 38.45 1.84
C PRO A 612 -11.66 39.94 2.20
N PRO A 613 -12.43 40.25 3.26
CA PRO A 613 -12.61 41.63 3.73
C PRO A 613 -11.27 42.31 4.05
N LYS A 614 -11.09 43.54 3.56
CA LYS A 614 -9.89 44.36 3.82
C LYS A 614 -9.96 45.16 5.12
N ALA A 615 -11.14 45.26 5.70
CA ALA A 615 -11.40 45.89 6.99
C ALA A 615 -12.68 45.26 7.55
N PRO A 616 -12.85 45.23 8.88
CA PRO A 616 -14.10 44.79 9.45
C PRO A 616 -15.21 45.78 9.11
N TYR A 617 -16.38 45.28 8.72
CA TYR A 617 -17.52 46.12 8.36
C TYR A 617 -18.83 45.46 8.78
N GLY A 618 -19.87 46.26 8.88
CA GLY A 618 -21.16 45.81 9.38
C GLY A 618 -22.26 46.85 9.25
N ARG A 619 -23.47 46.43 9.61
CA ARG A 619 -24.66 47.26 9.70
C ARG A 619 -25.26 47.14 11.08
N CYS A 620 -25.85 48.21 11.57
CA CYS A 620 -26.61 48.17 12.81
C CYS A 620 -27.88 49.02 12.75
N GLU A 621 -28.99 48.45 13.20
CA GLU A 621 -30.30 49.10 13.30
C GLU A 621 -30.93 48.84 14.65
N GLY A 622 -31.55 49.89 15.22
CA GLY A 622 -32.27 49.85 16.48
C GLY A 622 -33.69 50.40 16.32
N TRP A 623 -34.67 49.72 16.91
CA TRP A 623 -36.08 50.08 16.88
C TRP A 623 -36.66 50.10 18.29
N TYR A 624 -37.41 51.15 18.60
CA TYR A 624 -38.16 51.24 19.85
C TYR A 624 -39.31 50.22 19.87
N LYS A 625 -39.41 49.41 20.93
CA LYS A 625 -40.45 48.40 21.16
C LYS A 625 -41.11 48.57 22.54
N GLY A 626 -41.62 49.78 22.80
CA GLY A 626 -42.38 50.09 24.03
C GLY A 626 -41.50 50.16 25.28
N TRP A 627 -41.23 49.02 25.91
CA TRP A 627 -40.43 48.94 27.14
C TRP A 627 -38.97 48.55 26.92
N ASN A 628 -38.57 48.22 25.68
CA ASN A 628 -37.19 47.91 25.33
C ASN A 628 -36.81 48.44 23.94
N GLY A 629 -35.51 48.59 23.72
CA GLY A 629 -34.94 48.77 22.39
C GLY A 629 -34.64 47.41 21.78
N ARG A 630 -34.98 47.21 20.51
CA ARG A 630 -34.65 46.00 19.75
C ARG A 630 -33.59 46.36 18.72
N TYR A 631 -32.51 45.60 18.67
CA TYR A 631 -31.39 45.86 17.76
C TYR A 631 -31.12 44.65 16.88
N LYS A 632 -30.69 44.92 15.65
CA LYS A 632 -30.06 43.95 14.76
C LYS A 632 -28.71 44.49 14.31
N VAL A 633 -27.67 43.69 14.50
CA VAL A 633 -26.30 43.97 14.08
C VAL A 633 -25.88 42.87 13.12
N GLU A 634 -25.28 43.25 12.00
CA GLU A 634 -24.68 42.34 11.02
C GLU A 634 -23.22 42.72 10.85
N GLY A 635 -22.35 41.74 10.64
CA GLY A 635 -20.90 41.97 10.58
C GLY A 635 -20.14 40.97 9.74
N ALA A 636 -18.99 41.42 9.24
CA ALA A 636 -17.97 40.61 8.57
C ALA A 636 -16.57 41.03 9.03
N GLY A 637 -15.68 40.05 9.20
CA GLY A 637 -14.29 40.28 9.61
C GLY A 637 -14.08 40.55 11.11
N PHE A 638 -15.12 40.42 11.95
CA PHE A 638 -15.04 40.51 13.41
C PHE A 638 -16.13 39.64 14.05
N SER A 639 -15.98 39.27 15.33
CA SER A 639 -16.93 38.36 16.04
C SER A 639 -17.22 37.05 15.30
N THR A 640 -16.20 36.49 14.66
CA THR A 640 -16.31 35.35 13.72
C THR A 640 -16.11 33.98 14.37
N TRP A 641 -15.86 33.87 15.68
CA TRP A 641 -15.51 32.59 16.34
C TRP A 641 -16.30 32.28 17.62
N ASP A 642 -17.02 33.25 18.19
CA ASP A 642 -17.50 33.17 19.56
C ASP A 642 -19.02 33.31 19.72
N TYR A 643 -19.76 33.36 18.61
CA TYR A 643 -21.20 33.63 18.59
C TYR A 643 -21.55 34.93 19.35
N GLY A 644 -20.62 35.90 19.34
CA GLY A 644 -20.73 37.19 20.03
C GLY A 644 -20.67 37.13 21.56
N LYS A 645 -20.37 35.97 22.16
CA LYS A 645 -20.35 35.78 23.62
C LYS A 645 -19.18 36.47 24.32
N TYR A 646 -18.00 36.49 23.70
CA TYR A 646 -16.76 37.04 24.26
C TYR A 646 -16.39 38.39 23.64
N THR A 647 -16.84 38.66 22.42
CA THR A 647 -16.53 39.87 21.66
C THR A 647 -17.59 40.95 21.82
N LEU A 648 -18.89 40.63 21.67
CA LEU A 648 -19.97 41.62 21.71
C LEU A 648 -20.56 41.77 23.11
N ARG A 649 -21.02 40.69 23.73
CA ARG A 649 -21.76 40.74 25.00
C ARG A 649 -21.05 41.48 26.14
N PRO A 650 -19.75 41.27 26.43
CA PRO A 650 -19.09 41.96 27.53
C PRO A 650 -19.05 43.48 27.32
N ASN A 651 -18.85 43.91 26.08
CA ASN A 651 -18.84 45.32 25.70
C ASN A 651 -20.23 45.95 25.78
N MET A 652 -21.27 45.17 25.47
CA MET A 652 -22.66 45.58 25.62
C MET A 652 -23.06 45.75 27.08
N ASP A 653 -22.81 44.73 27.90
CA ASP A 653 -23.15 44.72 29.31
C ASP A 653 -22.38 45.81 30.08
N SER A 654 -21.10 46.05 29.74
CA SER A 654 -20.31 47.15 30.28
C SER A 654 -20.89 48.53 29.93
N CYS A 655 -21.55 48.69 28.77
CA CYS A 655 -22.05 49.98 28.35
C CYS A 655 -23.37 50.39 29.01
N TYR A 656 -24.26 49.45 29.31
CA TYR A 656 -25.58 49.78 29.88
C TYR A 656 -26.00 49.05 31.15
N GLY A 657 -25.19 48.12 31.67
CA GLY A 657 -25.25 47.61 33.04
C GLY A 657 -26.44 46.71 33.40
N LEU A 658 -27.60 46.93 32.79
CA LEU A 658 -28.85 46.21 33.08
C LEU A 658 -29.00 44.88 32.31
N GLY A 659 -27.99 44.50 31.51
CA GLY A 659 -27.96 43.24 30.75
C GLY A 659 -28.85 43.22 29.50
N THR A 660 -28.69 42.18 28.68
CA THR A 660 -29.52 41.90 27.50
C THR A 660 -30.73 41.05 27.86
N SER A 661 -31.96 41.51 27.56
CA SER A 661 -33.19 40.76 27.84
C SER A 661 -33.54 39.72 26.78
N PHE A 662 -32.99 39.87 25.57
CA PHE A 662 -33.05 38.89 24.48
C PHE A 662 -31.72 38.88 23.75
N TRP A 663 -31.27 37.72 23.27
CA TRP A 663 -30.08 37.57 22.46
C TRP A 663 -30.23 36.38 21.51
N LYS A 664 -29.95 36.62 20.24
CA LYS A 664 -29.84 35.63 19.19
C LYS A 664 -28.61 35.99 18.36
N PHE A 665 -27.75 35.02 18.06
CA PHE A 665 -26.61 35.19 17.17
C PHE A 665 -26.54 33.98 16.24
N GLU A 666 -26.39 34.21 14.95
CA GLU A 666 -26.24 33.16 13.95
C GLU A 666 -25.23 33.59 12.88
N TYR A 667 -24.42 32.63 12.42
CA TYR A 667 -23.61 32.81 11.23
C TYR A 667 -24.45 32.53 9.99
N PHE A 668 -24.23 33.28 8.91
CA PHE A 668 -24.90 33.04 7.66
C PHE A 668 -24.26 31.87 6.90
N ASP A 669 -25.08 30.98 6.35
CA ASP A 669 -24.63 29.91 5.46
C ASP A 669 -24.27 30.43 4.06
N ASN A 670 -24.85 31.55 3.63
CA ASN A 670 -24.48 32.21 2.38
C ASN A 670 -24.35 33.74 2.57
N PRO A 671 -23.18 34.24 2.98
CA PRO A 671 -22.91 35.67 3.14
C PRO A 671 -23.21 36.52 1.90
N ALA A 672 -23.17 35.93 0.69
CA ALA A 672 -23.47 36.66 -0.54
C ALA A 672 -24.92 37.17 -0.60
N ASP A 673 -25.86 36.47 0.04
CA ASP A 673 -27.28 36.88 0.14
C ASP A 673 -27.50 37.98 1.19
N HIS A 674 -26.44 38.32 1.93
CA HIS A 674 -26.47 39.24 3.07
C HIS A 674 -25.41 40.34 2.94
N ASP A 675 -25.20 40.86 1.72
CA ASP A 675 -24.23 41.93 1.44
C ASP A 675 -22.79 41.63 1.91
N GLY A 676 -22.42 40.35 1.95
CA GLY A 676 -21.11 39.89 2.43
C GLY A 676 -20.96 39.82 3.95
N HIS A 677 -22.02 40.09 4.73
CA HIS A 677 -22.01 39.90 6.17
C HIS A 677 -21.92 38.40 6.52
N GLU A 678 -21.07 38.06 7.48
CA GLU A 678 -20.81 36.67 7.88
C GLU A 678 -21.73 36.18 8.99
N TRP A 679 -22.35 37.10 9.73
CA TRP A 679 -23.26 36.81 10.83
C TRP A 679 -24.24 37.94 11.11
N TYR A 680 -25.26 37.63 11.90
CA TYR A 680 -26.13 38.62 12.51
C TYR A 680 -26.40 38.31 13.99
N ALA A 681 -26.62 39.37 14.75
CA ALA A 681 -27.06 39.33 16.12
C ALA A 681 -28.33 40.15 16.28
N THR A 682 -29.35 39.59 16.95
CA THR A 682 -30.56 40.30 17.32
C THR A 682 -30.72 40.27 18.83
N PHE A 683 -30.89 41.43 19.45
CA PHE A 683 -30.95 41.52 20.92
C PHE A 683 -31.85 42.65 21.40
N SER A 684 -32.20 42.60 22.68
CA SER A 684 -33.03 43.62 23.34
C SER A 684 -32.28 44.27 24.49
N THR A 685 -32.30 45.59 24.53
CA THR A 685 -31.64 46.44 25.53
C THR A 685 -32.66 47.31 26.28
N PRO A 686 -32.28 47.96 27.39
CA PRO A 686 -33.06 49.07 27.94
C PRO A 686 -33.27 50.17 26.88
N ILE A 687 -34.33 50.96 27.04
CA ILE A 687 -34.63 52.11 26.16
C ILE A 687 -33.56 53.21 26.31
N TRP A 688 -33.39 54.03 25.26
CA TRP A 688 -32.52 55.21 25.24
C TRP A 688 -31.02 54.94 25.36
N VAL A 689 -30.56 53.71 25.08
CA VAL A 689 -29.13 53.38 25.06
C VAL A 689 -28.48 53.63 23.69
N ARG A 690 -29.27 53.94 22.65
CA ARG A 690 -28.77 54.12 21.28
C ARG A 690 -27.67 55.17 21.21
N ALA A 691 -27.96 56.39 21.66
CA ALA A 691 -27.02 57.50 21.58
C ALA A 691 -25.70 57.23 22.34
N ARG A 692 -25.79 56.59 23.51
CA ARG A 692 -24.63 56.35 24.40
C ARG A 692 -23.78 55.16 23.99
N CYS A 693 -24.37 54.09 23.48
CA CYS A 693 -23.70 52.80 23.32
C CYS A 693 -23.51 52.35 21.87
N TRP A 694 -24.40 52.79 20.98
CA TRP A 694 -24.59 52.16 19.66
C TRP A 694 -24.42 53.16 18.50
N ALA A 695 -24.93 54.38 18.62
CA ALA A 695 -24.80 55.44 17.61
C ALA A 695 -23.35 55.93 17.47
N ASN A 696 -22.56 55.88 18.54
CA ASN A 696 -21.14 56.25 18.55
C ASN A 696 -20.21 55.08 18.16
N ASN A 697 -20.76 53.94 17.73
CA ASN A 697 -20.02 52.73 17.35
C ASN A 697 -19.10 52.17 18.47
N LYS A 698 -19.29 52.58 19.74
CA LYS A 698 -18.40 52.22 20.86
C LYS A 698 -18.31 50.72 21.09
N ILE A 699 -19.46 50.03 21.14
CA ILE A 699 -19.52 48.59 21.39
C ILE A 699 -18.89 47.80 20.24
N VAL A 700 -19.31 48.12 19.01
CA VAL A 700 -18.85 47.40 17.81
C VAL A 700 -17.35 47.58 17.62
N LYS A 701 -16.82 48.80 17.84
CA LYS A 701 -15.38 49.05 17.78
C LYS A 701 -14.60 48.27 18.83
N ALA A 702 -15.13 48.15 20.05
CA ALA A 702 -14.52 47.35 21.10
C ALA A 702 -14.54 45.84 20.80
N ALA A 703 -15.49 45.37 20.00
CA ALA A 703 -15.53 44.01 19.46
C ALA A 703 -14.64 43.80 18.21
N GLY A 704 -13.86 44.81 17.80
CA GLY A 704 -13.01 44.76 16.61
C GLY A 704 -13.73 45.06 15.29
N GLY A 705 -14.97 45.55 15.35
CA GLY A 705 -15.84 45.80 14.20
C GLY A 705 -16.06 47.27 13.83
N TRP A 706 -16.79 47.50 12.74
CA TRP A 706 -17.24 48.84 12.35
C TRP A 706 -18.63 48.83 11.70
N THR A 707 -19.59 49.59 12.24
CA THR A 707 -20.96 49.69 11.66
C THR A 707 -21.38 51.11 11.28
N ASN A 708 -20.46 52.08 11.41
CA ASN A 708 -20.76 53.52 11.26
C ASN A 708 -21.92 54.01 12.16
N GLY A 709 -22.09 53.37 13.32
CA GLY A 709 -23.13 53.70 14.30
C GLY A 709 -24.51 53.14 13.95
N CYS A 710 -25.28 52.78 14.97
CA CYS A 710 -26.62 52.22 14.78
C CYS A 710 -27.65 53.27 14.37
N LYS A 711 -28.34 53.00 13.27
CA LYS A 711 -29.45 53.83 12.75
C LYS A 711 -30.79 53.41 13.37
N GLY A 712 -31.83 54.22 13.19
CA GLY A 712 -33.20 53.91 13.64
C GLY A 712 -33.74 54.86 14.71
N ASN A 713 -34.82 54.44 15.38
CA ASN A 713 -35.67 55.31 16.21
C ASN A 713 -35.78 54.89 17.69
N ASP A 714 -34.98 53.93 18.14
CA ASP A 714 -34.69 53.75 19.57
C ASP A 714 -33.88 54.93 20.15
#